data_AF-A0A9P6UUF8-F1
#
_entry.id   AF-A0A9P6UUF8-F1
#
_cell.length_a   1.000
_cell.length_b   1.000
_cell.length_c   1.000
_cell.angle_alpha   90.00
_cell.angle_beta   90.00
_cell.angle_gamma   90.00
#
_symmetry.space_group_name_H-M   'P 1'
#
loop_
_entity.id
_entity.type
_entity.pdbx_description
1 polymer ?
#
loop_
_entity_poly.entity_id
_entity_poly.type
_entity_poly.pdbx_seq_one_letter_code
_entity_poly.pdbx_strand_id
1 'polypeptide(L)'
;MMVPLTKALLVASCLAAVASASPLSRRQAPSSQEGSNLVNDAPLAGDLKGIHLLLNNDVDSKTPKHPVIFLSEPRSYKDSRDICGRLGEDLVDSNNLDFLKDLLDITPIAADDVKKAARLWVRNTDSSSSTSCTAYDRKSGHTVQLPCSTTKLPALCANSLPRYQIGTNLHVDKSKQIKVTTPKAGTYQGYRDQNQFRFLGIKYAQPPVGRLRFLAPQRITPGDVNKAQDATNFGFVCTQSSFDGEPKPNATEALSSSSRKKDLPVMVYIHGGGFTTFSGSSPVFEPGNLVSRGGVVVVTLNYRLGIFGFFENPPAIPRSKAAGNLAIRDQMAALQWVQDNIVAFGGNPDQVTIFGESAGGYSIRSLLSIPAAFGLYKNAISQSDLLSIPFSSPKVAAGIGAGLLKYLGCSPTDLACAQSKTVAQVQTAENNATTDVVKSGGVEWLMTSGGVYRPTIDGDFFPGDFAELVRTGRYNRKANILWGWMRDEEALFVPSYYPDPIPLDQEEEALAGVLLNDRAKKLLTSPAYALNKSDSDTIRNEFSIAITDLYWACGTLRMSRGAAAQNSKVYTYRMDHGRPVSTAFGGPYPPFYQGRVCHTDDLIPSFGSGDIREGFEQTGSDARFARQVIDRFVTFAKTGNPNPSKKDRMRM
;
A
#
# COMPACT_ATOMS: atom_id res chain seq x y z
N MET A 1 -43.91 21.64 -6.92
CA MET A 1 -43.47 21.09 -8.22
C MET A 1 -42.31 20.16 -7.94
N MET A 2 -42.53 18.85 -8.05
CA MET A 2 -41.49 17.82 -7.86
C MET A 2 -40.50 17.92 -9.03
N VAL A 3 -39.28 18.40 -8.79
CA VAL A 3 -38.18 18.24 -9.75
C VAL A 3 -37.60 16.84 -9.49
N PRO A 4 -37.54 15.95 -10.50
CA PRO A 4 -37.13 14.58 -10.29
C PRO A 4 -35.61 14.51 -10.14
N LEU A 5 -35.12 14.31 -8.91
CA LEU A 5 -33.74 13.90 -8.61
C LEU A 5 -33.46 12.43 -9.03
N THR A 6 -34.06 11.98 -10.13
CA THR A 6 -33.91 10.62 -10.66
C THR A 6 -33.24 10.66 -12.03
N LYS A 7 -32.03 10.09 -12.08
CA LYS A 7 -31.40 9.29 -13.17
C LYS A 7 -29.94 9.61 -13.46
N ALA A 8 -29.41 10.79 -13.12
CA ALA A 8 -28.03 11.16 -13.48
C ALA A 8 -26.98 10.91 -12.38
N LEU A 9 -27.36 10.92 -11.09
CA LEU A 9 -26.44 10.75 -9.95
C LEU A 9 -26.08 9.28 -9.63
N LEU A 10 -26.76 8.31 -10.25
CA LEU A 10 -26.72 6.90 -9.82
C LEU A 10 -25.47 6.11 -10.27
N VAL A 11 -24.61 6.70 -11.12
CA VAL A 11 -23.40 6.01 -11.63
C VAL A 11 -22.17 6.91 -11.71
N ALA A 12 -22.32 8.24 -11.77
CA ALA A 12 -21.26 9.14 -12.21
C ALA A 12 -20.23 9.56 -11.13
N SER A 13 -20.54 9.44 -9.83
CA SER A 13 -19.80 10.15 -8.77
C SER A 13 -18.63 9.38 -8.16
N CYS A 14 -18.59 8.04 -8.24
CA CYS A 14 -17.34 7.29 -8.03
C CYS A 14 -16.37 7.45 -9.22
N LEU A 15 -16.92 7.73 -10.40
CA LEU A 15 -16.16 7.89 -11.64
C LEU A 15 -15.56 9.29 -11.75
N ALA A 16 -16.24 10.37 -11.38
CA ALA A 16 -15.76 11.72 -11.66
C ALA A 16 -14.49 12.11 -10.86
N ALA A 17 -14.44 11.88 -9.55
CA ALA A 17 -13.27 12.25 -8.73
C ALA A 17 -12.01 11.40 -9.03
N VAL A 18 -12.18 10.18 -9.55
CA VAL A 18 -11.08 9.28 -9.92
C VAL A 18 -10.71 9.40 -11.41
N ALA A 19 -11.68 9.68 -12.29
CA ALA A 19 -11.48 9.83 -13.73
C ALA A 19 -10.93 11.20 -14.13
N SER A 20 -11.22 12.28 -13.38
CA SER A 20 -10.63 13.60 -13.66
C SER A 20 -9.16 13.70 -13.25
N ALA A 21 -8.64 12.73 -12.49
CA ALA A 21 -7.25 12.66 -12.05
C ALA A 21 -6.38 11.71 -12.90
N SER A 22 -6.86 11.22 -14.05
CA SER A 22 -6.13 10.19 -14.82
C SER A 22 -5.94 10.50 -16.30
N PRO A 23 -4.87 11.21 -16.70
CA PRO A 23 -4.25 11.01 -18.00
C PRO A 23 -3.36 9.76 -18.00
N LEU A 24 -2.86 9.33 -16.83
CA LEU A 24 -1.88 8.24 -16.69
C LEU A 24 -2.50 6.87 -16.37
N SER A 25 -3.73 6.78 -15.87
CA SER A 25 -4.43 5.49 -15.73
C SER A 25 -5.03 4.97 -17.04
N ARG A 26 -4.96 5.73 -18.16
CA ARG A 26 -5.41 5.24 -19.48
C ARG A 26 -4.35 4.45 -20.24
N ARG A 27 -3.10 4.46 -19.76
CA ARG A 27 -2.03 3.71 -20.42
C ARG A 27 -1.96 2.32 -19.80
N GLN A 28 -2.21 1.34 -20.68
CA GLN A 28 -1.89 -0.06 -20.52
C GLN A 28 -0.78 -0.29 -19.47
N ALA A 29 -1.02 -1.19 -18.51
CA ALA A 29 0.09 -1.99 -18.00
C ALA A 29 0.90 -2.41 -19.24
N PRO A 30 2.22 -2.16 -19.31
CA PRO A 30 3.00 -2.35 -20.53
C PRO A 30 2.56 -3.66 -21.16
N SER A 31 2.17 -3.58 -22.44
CA SER A 31 1.75 -4.76 -23.18
C SER A 31 2.78 -5.85 -22.91
N SER A 32 2.31 -7.07 -22.70
CA SER A 32 3.14 -8.26 -22.47
C SER A 32 3.98 -8.64 -23.71
N GLN A 33 4.39 -7.66 -24.51
CA GLN A 33 5.22 -7.79 -25.70
C GLN A 33 6.66 -7.31 -25.51
N GLU A 34 7.04 -6.75 -24.36
CA GLU A 34 8.45 -6.83 -23.95
C GLU A 34 8.70 -8.27 -23.47
N GLY A 35 9.30 -9.10 -24.33
CA GLY A 35 9.70 -10.45 -23.98
C GLY A 35 10.52 -10.47 -22.67
N SER A 36 10.33 -11.50 -21.85
CA SER A 36 11.07 -11.70 -20.60
C SER A 36 12.57 -11.82 -20.90
N ASN A 37 13.30 -10.72 -20.86
CA ASN A 37 14.77 -10.68 -21.00
C ASN A 37 15.41 -11.02 -19.65
N LEU A 38 15.13 -12.22 -19.13
CA LEU A 38 15.77 -12.70 -17.92
C LEU A 38 17.26 -12.94 -18.18
N VAL A 39 18.10 -12.36 -17.33
CA VAL A 39 19.54 -12.57 -17.40
C VAL A 39 19.87 -13.96 -16.84
N ASN A 40 20.38 -14.86 -17.67
CA ASN A 40 20.64 -16.26 -17.29
C ASN A 40 21.57 -16.37 -16.06
N ASP A 41 22.60 -15.53 -15.97
CA ASP A 41 23.61 -15.57 -14.91
C ASP A 41 23.41 -14.54 -13.79
N ALA A 42 22.17 -14.05 -13.61
CA ALA A 42 21.85 -13.15 -12.50
C ALA A 42 22.23 -13.81 -11.15
N PRO A 43 22.93 -13.10 -10.25
CA PRO A 43 23.41 -13.66 -8.99
C PRO A 43 22.25 -14.03 -8.06
N LEU A 44 22.43 -15.08 -7.24
CA LEU A 44 21.51 -15.42 -6.17
C LEU A 44 21.73 -14.47 -4.98
N ALA A 45 20.67 -13.89 -4.44
CA ALA A 45 20.71 -13.02 -3.27
C ALA A 45 21.36 -13.71 -2.05
N GLY A 46 21.19 -15.03 -1.93
CA GLY A 46 21.85 -15.85 -0.90
C GLY A 46 23.38 -15.92 -1.02
N ASP A 47 23.93 -15.77 -2.23
CA ASP A 47 25.38 -15.68 -2.45
C ASP A 47 25.92 -14.28 -2.13
N LEU A 48 25.01 -13.31 -2.09
CA LEU A 48 25.27 -11.90 -1.96
C LEU A 48 25.01 -11.41 -0.51
N LYS A 49 25.22 -12.30 0.47
CA LYS A 49 25.21 -11.92 1.89
C LYS A 49 26.20 -10.79 2.11
N GLY A 50 25.72 -9.72 2.71
CA GLY A 50 26.55 -8.56 3.02
C GLY A 50 26.06 -7.27 2.39
N ILE A 51 25.08 -7.32 1.50
CA ILE A 51 24.77 -6.17 0.64
C ILE A 51 23.79 -5.23 1.34
N HIS A 52 24.10 -3.94 1.30
CA HIS A 52 23.25 -2.84 1.73
C HIS A 52 23.25 -1.74 0.67
N LEU A 53 22.08 -1.32 0.19
CA LEU A 53 21.97 -0.10 -0.60
C LEU A 53 21.97 1.09 0.36
N LEU A 54 22.96 1.98 0.25
CA LEU A 54 23.09 3.17 1.06
C LEU A 54 22.86 4.40 0.19
N LEU A 55 22.07 5.34 0.70
CA LEU A 55 21.91 6.66 0.11
C LEU A 55 21.50 7.65 1.20
N ASN A 56 21.82 8.92 1.00
CA ASN A 56 21.28 10.00 1.80
C ASN A 56 19.79 10.18 1.46
N ASN A 57 18.92 9.45 2.16
CA ASN A 57 17.48 9.52 1.94
C ASN A 57 16.77 10.36 3.01
N ASP A 58 16.81 11.67 2.83
CA ASP A 58 16.01 12.64 3.57
C ASP A 58 14.68 12.96 2.89
N VAL A 59 14.29 12.24 1.82
CA VAL A 59 13.09 12.48 0.99
C VAL A 59 12.92 13.92 0.46
N ASP A 60 13.98 14.73 0.48
CA ASP A 60 14.01 16.07 -0.11
C ASP A 60 14.55 15.99 -1.53
N SER A 61 13.80 16.49 -2.53
CA SER A 61 14.22 16.46 -3.94
C SER A 61 15.50 17.26 -4.22
N LYS A 62 15.87 18.21 -3.36
CA LYS A 62 17.05 19.07 -3.55
C LYS A 62 18.34 18.49 -2.97
N THR A 63 18.25 17.49 -2.10
CA THR A 63 19.41 16.91 -1.43
C THR A 63 20.12 15.88 -2.32
N PRO A 64 21.43 16.04 -2.59
CA PRO A 64 22.21 15.01 -3.29
C PRO A 64 22.17 13.66 -2.56
N LYS A 65 21.83 12.59 -3.29
CA LYS A 65 21.55 11.26 -2.68
C LYS A 65 22.77 10.36 -2.51
N HIS A 66 23.82 10.53 -3.33
CA HIS A 66 25.07 9.77 -3.28
C HIS A 66 24.92 8.26 -3.02
N PRO A 67 24.31 7.51 -3.95
CA PRO A 67 24.03 6.09 -3.75
C PRO A 67 25.30 5.24 -3.84
N VAL A 68 25.46 4.30 -2.92
CA VAL A 68 26.52 3.27 -2.94
C VAL A 68 25.98 1.93 -2.49
N ILE A 69 26.68 0.86 -2.86
CA ILE A 69 26.41 -0.48 -2.32
C ILE A 69 27.48 -0.81 -1.29
N PHE A 70 27.07 -1.01 -0.05
CA PHE A 70 27.97 -1.44 1.02
C PHE A 70 27.98 -2.96 1.13
N LEU A 71 29.17 -3.53 1.04
CA LEU A 71 29.47 -4.93 1.31
C LEU A 71 29.98 -5.03 2.75
N SER A 72 29.11 -5.41 3.68
CA SER A 72 29.41 -5.43 5.12
C SER A 72 30.32 -6.58 5.56
N GLU A 73 30.29 -7.71 4.84
CA GLU A 73 31.13 -8.86 5.17
C GLU A 73 32.59 -8.60 4.77
N PRO A 74 33.56 -8.69 5.70
CA PRO A 74 34.95 -8.45 5.37
C PRO A 74 35.51 -9.48 4.37
N ARG A 75 36.07 -8.98 3.27
CA ARG A 75 36.57 -9.78 2.14
C ARG A 75 37.93 -9.27 1.66
N SER A 76 38.65 -10.10 0.89
CA SER A 76 39.84 -9.61 0.19
C SER A 76 39.43 -8.54 -0.83
N TYR A 77 40.39 -7.74 -1.29
CA TYR A 77 40.12 -6.71 -2.30
C TYR A 77 39.55 -7.32 -3.59
N LYS A 78 40.14 -8.45 -4.04
CA LYS A 78 39.71 -9.18 -5.23
C LYS A 78 38.27 -9.69 -5.08
N ASP A 79 37.98 -10.39 -4.00
CA ASP A 79 36.62 -10.92 -3.77
C ASP A 79 35.58 -9.80 -3.70
N SER A 80 35.95 -8.64 -3.12
CA SER A 80 35.08 -7.47 -3.06
C SER A 80 34.78 -6.92 -4.45
N ARG A 81 35.81 -6.78 -5.31
CA ARG A 81 35.63 -6.38 -6.71
C ARG A 81 34.80 -7.39 -7.50
N ASP A 82 35.03 -8.69 -7.30
CA ASP A 82 34.27 -9.74 -7.97
C ASP A 82 32.78 -9.68 -7.59
N ILE A 83 32.45 -9.42 -6.32
CA ILE A 83 31.07 -9.20 -5.88
C ILE A 83 30.47 -7.92 -6.48
N CYS A 84 31.19 -6.79 -6.47
CA CYS A 84 30.73 -5.58 -7.16
C CYS A 84 30.47 -5.85 -8.65
N GLY A 85 31.37 -6.59 -9.32
CA GLY A 85 31.24 -6.98 -10.72
C GLY A 85 30.01 -7.85 -10.99
N ARG A 86 29.69 -8.80 -10.09
CA ARG A 86 28.44 -9.59 -10.17
C ARG A 86 27.18 -8.73 -10.01
N LEU A 87 27.27 -7.59 -9.34
CA LEU A 87 26.19 -6.59 -9.25
C LEU A 87 26.19 -5.63 -10.44
N GLY A 88 27.15 -5.78 -11.35
CA GLY A 88 27.36 -4.93 -12.51
C GLY A 88 27.93 -3.55 -12.16
N GLU A 89 28.70 -3.47 -11.08
CA GLU A 89 29.34 -2.27 -10.52
C GLU A 89 30.85 -2.51 -10.33
N ASP A 90 31.57 -1.48 -9.90
CA ASP A 90 32.95 -1.59 -9.42
C ASP A 90 33.07 -0.96 -8.02
N LEU A 91 34.21 -1.10 -7.37
CA LEU A 91 34.50 -0.37 -6.14
C LEU A 91 34.45 1.16 -6.38
N VAL A 92 33.94 1.90 -5.39
CA VAL A 92 33.88 3.37 -5.41
C VAL A 92 35.27 3.94 -5.64
N ASP A 93 35.39 4.93 -6.51
CA ASP A 93 36.65 5.60 -6.84
C ASP A 93 37.15 6.43 -5.65
N SER A 94 38.42 6.28 -5.30
CA SER A 94 39.08 7.05 -4.24
C SER A 94 39.09 8.56 -4.47
N ASN A 95 38.93 8.99 -5.73
CA ASN A 95 38.82 10.40 -6.10
C ASN A 95 37.42 10.98 -5.87
N ASN A 96 36.43 10.15 -5.49
CA ASN A 96 35.05 10.57 -5.24
C ASN A 96 34.57 10.03 -3.89
N LEU A 97 35.16 10.54 -2.80
CA LEU A 97 34.84 10.10 -1.44
C LEU A 97 34.29 11.22 -0.54
N ASP A 98 34.18 12.44 -1.04
CA ASP A 98 33.77 13.62 -0.26
C ASP A 98 32.38 13.42 0.39
N PHE A 99 31.48 12.73 -0.30
CA PHE A 99 30.14 12.42 0.18
C PHE A 99 30.10 11.41 1.33
N LEU A 100 31.16 10.62 1.54
CA LEU A 100 31.12 9.52 2.51
C LEU A 100 30.98 10.01 3.93
N LYS A 101 31.54 11.17 4.26
CA LYS A 101 31.38 11.75 5.59
C LYS A 101 29.90 11.97 5.91
N ASP A 102 29.17 12.61 5.00
CA ASP A 102 27.75 12.94 5.17
C ASP A 102 26.87 11.68 5.12
N LEU A 103 27.11 10.78 4.16
CA LEU A 103 26.35 9.55 4.00
C LEU A 103 26.42 8.65 5.25
N LEU A 104 27.59 8.55 5.86
CA LEU A 104 27.84 7.68 7.01
C LEU A 104 27.23 8.23 8.30
N ASP A 105 27.06 9.55 8.39
CA ASP A 105 26.45 10.19 9.55
C ASP A 105 24.91 10.13 9.50
N ILE A 106 24.31 10.23 8.30
CA ILE A 106 22.86 10.40 8.09
C ILE A 106 22.07 9.09 7.96
N THR A 107 22.69 7.95 7.63
CA THR A 107 21.95 6.70 7.37
C THR A 107 21.42 6.07 8.68
N PRO A 108 20.11 5.80 8.87
CA PRO A 108 19.58 5.38 10.17
C PRO A 108 19.73 3.89 10.52
N ILE A 109 19.83 2.96 9.56
CA ILE A 109 19.65 1.51 9.82
C ILE A 109 20.79 0.63 9.31
N ALA A 110 21.27 0.83 8.08
CA ALA A 110 22.48 0.13 7.61
C ALA A 110 23.77 0.68 8.24
N ALA A 111 23.69 1.83 8.92
CA ALA A 111 24.84 2.50 9.47
C ALA A 111 25.45 1.82 10.69
N ASP A 112 24.77 0.95 11.44
CA ASP A 112 25.43 0.35 12.60
C ASP A 112 26.60 -0.55 12.17
N ASP A 113 26.50 -1.24 11.03
CA ASP A 113 27.60 -2.06 10.52
C ASP A 113 28.63 -1.25 9.74
N VAL A 114 28.21 -0.26 8.96
CA VAL A 114 29.16 0.65 8.29
C VAL A 114 29.92 1.50 9.32
N LYS A 115 29.28 1.91 10.41
CA LYS A 115 29.91 2.66 11.52
C LYS A 115 30.93 1.83 12.28
N LYS A 116 30.78 0.50 12.32
CA LYS A 116 31.77 -0.42 12.90
C LYS A 116 32.98 -0.63 11.98
N ALA A 117 32.80 -0.48 10.67
CA ALA A 117 33.92 -0.63 9.73
C ALA A 117 34.91 0.53 9.91
N ALA A 118 36.12 0.26 10.40
CA ALA A 118 37.15 1.28 10.51
C ALA A 118 37.73 1.68 9.15
N ARG A 119 37.78 0.72 8.21
CA ARG A 119 38.32 0.89 6.86
C ARG A 119 37.44 0.17 5.85
N LEU A 120 37.41 0.71 4.63
CA LEU A 120 36.57 0.22 3.53
C LEU A 120 37.41 0.07 2.27
N TRP A 121 37.31 -1.05 1.56
CA TRP A 121 37.93 -1.16 0.24
C TRP A 121 37.29 -0.17 -0.75
N VAL A 122 38.14 0.54 -1.48
CA VAL A 122 37.79 1.50 -2.54
C VAL A 122 38.77 1.31 -3.70
N ARG A 123 38.36 1.70 -4.91
CA ARG A 123 39.21 1.63 -6.11
C ARG A 123 40.13 2.83 -6.15
N ASN A 124 41.36 2.64 -6.61
CA ASN A 124 42.22 3.74 -7.03
C ASN A 124 42.60 3.52 -8.49
N THR A 125 42.23 4.45 -9.37
CA THR A 125 42.53 4.38 -10.81
C THR A 125 44.00 4.57 -11.14
N ASP A 126 44.72 5.26 -10.25
CA ASP A 126 46.07 5.75 -10.50
C ASP A 126 47.13 4.76 -9.96
N SER A 127 46.68 3.73 -9.24
CA SER A 127 47.54 2.66 -8.72
C SER A 127 47.34 1.37 -9.53
N SER A 128 48.42 0.89 -10.15
CA SER A 128 48.48 -0.39 -10.85
C SER A 128 49.06 -1.53 -10.00
N SER A 129 49.25 -1.31 -8.69
CA SER A 129 49.87 -2.30 -7.80
C SER A 129 48.96 -3.53 -7.61
N SER A 130 49.52 -4.72 -7.85
CA SER A 130 48.84 -6.00 -7.65
C SER A 130 48.94 -6.53 -6.21
N THR A 131 49.81 -5.95 -5.38
CA THR A 131 50.09 -6.40 -4.02
C THR A 131 49.60 -5.42 -2.95
N SER A 132 49.47 -4.13 -3.31
CA SER A 132 48.99 -3.06 -2.44
C SER A 132 47.70 -2.45 -2.98
N CYS A 133 46.64 -2.50 -2.19
CA CYS A 133 45.30 -2.06 -2.54
C CYS A 133 44.84 -0.89 -1.68
N THR A 134 43.94 -0.08 -2.22
CA THR A 134 43.51 1.16 -1.57
C THR A 134 42.31 0.92 -0.66
N ALA A 135 42.39 1.40 0.58
CA ALA A 135 41.29 1.43 1.51
C ALA A 135 41.03 2.86 1.98
N TYR A 136 39.76 3.24 2.13
CA TYR A 136 39.37 4.47 2.82
C TYR A 136 39.43 4.25 4.33
N ASP A 137 40.22 5.05 5.06
CA ASP A 137 40.28 5.03 6.51
C ASP A 137 39.34 6.09 7.07
N ARG A 138 38.28 5.64 7.75
CA ARG A 138 37.23 6.55 8.27
C ARG A 138 37.71 7.45 9.40
N LYS A 139 38.77 7.06 10.11
CA LYS A 139 39.29 7.85 11.23
C LYS A 139 40.10 9.04 10.73
N SER A 140 40.92 8.83 9.70
CA SER A 140 41.71 9.90 9.09
C SER A 140 40.93 10.69 8.04
N GLY A 141 39.91 10.09 7.42
CA GLY A 141 39.22 10.66 6.27
C GLY A 141 40.03 10.58 4.97
N HIS A 142 41.12 9.81 4.95
CA HIS A 142 42.03 9.67 3.82
C HIS A 142 42.16 8.21 3.39
N THR A 143 42.71 7.99 2.19
CA THR A 143 43.00 6.64 1.71
C THR A 143 44.36 6.15 2.21
N VAL A 144 44.45 4.83 2.43
CA VAL A 144 45.65 4.12 2.86
C VAL A 144 45.89 2.93 1.95
N GLN A 145 47.16 2.53 1.85
CA GLN A 145 47.60 1.38 1.08
C GLN A 145 47.76 0.16 2.00
N LEU A 146 47.10 -0.95 1.66
CA LEU A 146 47.08 -2.18 2.47
C LEU A 146 47.31 -3.43 1.60
N PRO A 147 47.88 -4.52 2.15
CA PRO A 147 48.06 -5.76 1.40
C PRO A 147 46.73 -6.31 0.85
N CYS A 148 46.65 -6.51 -0.47
CA CYS A 148 45.41 -6.87 -1.16
C CYS A 148 44.80 -8.22 -0.74
N SER A 149 45.65 -9.23 -0.53
CA SER A 149 45.26 -10.64 -0.36
C SER A 149 45.10 -11.07 1.10
N THR A 150 45.89 -10.52 2.01
CA THR A 150 45.87 -10.89 3.43
C THR A 150 44.93 -10.02 4.25
N THR A 151 44.66 -8.79 3.81
CA THR A 151 43.72 -7.89 4.50
C THR A 151 42.29 -8.24 4.09
N LYS A 152 41.38 -8.34 5.06
CA LYS A 152 39.95 -8.50 4.82
C LYS A 152 39.19 -7.31 5.39
N LEU A 153 38.51 -6.56 4.53
CA LEU A 153 37.72 -5.38 4.90
C LEU A 153 36.34 -5.44 4.27
N PRO A 154 35.34 -4.79 4.88
CA PRO A 154 34.13 -4.40 4.17
C PRO A 154 34.47 -3.49 2.99
N ALA A 155 33.56 -3.31 2.04
CA ALA A 155 33.83 -2.59 0.80
C ALA A 155 32.66 -1.71 0.38
N LEU A 156 32.95 -0.71 -0.46
CA LEU A 156 31.94 0.13 -1.11
C LEU A 156 32.01 -0.10 -2.63
N CYS A 157 30.92 -0.58 -3.22
CA CYS A 157 30.71 -0.53 -4.66
C CYS A 157 29.97 0.76 -5.03
N ALA A 158 30.23 1.24 -6.25
CA ALA A 158 29.37 2.21 -6.91
C ALA A 158 27.93 1.68 -7.00
N ASN A 159 26.97 2.60 -7.12
CA ASN A 159 25.60 2.29 -7.49
C ASN A 159 25.20 3.24 -8.62
N SER A 160 25.46 2.83 -9.86
CA SER A 160 25.29 3.69 -11.03
C SER A 160 23.85 3.75 -11.54
N LEU A 161 22.94 2.96 -10.96
CA LEU A 161 21.57 2.87 -11.45
C LEU A 161 20.76 4.13 -11.16
N PRO A 162 19.91 4.55 -12.11
CA PRO A 162 19.02 5.66 -11.87
C PRO A 162 17.97 5.31 -10.82
N ARG A 163 17.47 6.35 -10.15
CA ARG A 163 16.29 6.23 -9.31
C ARG A 163 15.06 5.95 -10.16
N TYR A 164 14.13 5.18 -9.60
CA TYR A 164 12.77 5.12 -10.13
C TYR A 164 12.08 6.48 -10.04
N GLN A 165 11.47 6.91 -11.13
CA GLN A 165 10.72 8.16 -11.25
C GLN A 165 9.28 7.86 -11.68
N ILE A 166 8.32 8.58 -11.10
CA ILE A 166 6.89 8.51 -11.42
C ILE A 166 6.58 9.70 -12.33
N GLY A 167 6.24 9.44 -13.58
CA GLY A 167 5.97 10.51 -14.54
C GLY A 167 5.44 10.00 -15.88
N THR A 168 5.39 10.90 -16.85
CA THR A 168 4.90 10.68 -18.22
C THR A 168 5.73 9.67 -19.01
N ASN A 169 7.03 9.58 -18.71
CA ASN A 169 7.95 8.56 -19.21
C ASN A 169 8.53 7.75 -18.04
N LEU A 170 7.94 6.60 -17.76
CA LEU A 170 8.45 5.68 -16.76
C LEU A 170 9.79 5.09 -17.25
N HIS A 171 10.91 5.63 -16.79
CA HIS A 171 12.22 5.06 -17.08
C HIS A 171 12.63 4.10 -15.96
N VAL A 172 12.61 2.80 -16.26
CA VAL A 172 13.06 1.75 -15.33
C VAL A 172 14.23 1.01 -15.95
N ASP A 173 15.40 1.12 -15.35
CA ASP A 173 16.55 0.27 -15.70
C ASP A 173 16.40 -1.08 -14.99
N LYS A 174 16.13 -2.14 -15.77
CA LYS A 174 16.01 -3.53 -15.30
C LYS A 174 17.25 -4.37 -15.62
N SER A 175 18.36 -3.76 -16.02
CA SER A 175 19.57 -4.45 -16.48
C SER A 175 20.27 -5.24 -15.37
N LYS A 176 20.16 -4.78 -14.11
CA LYS A 176 20.80 -5.43 -12.95
C LYS A 176 19.80 -6.32 -12.22
N GLN A 177 19.68 -7.55 -12.73
CA GLN A 177 18.76 -8.55 -12.19
C GLN A 177 19.38 -9.36 -11.05
N ILE A 178 18.53 -9.86 -10.15
CA ILE A 178 18.91 -10.68 -8.99
C ILE A 178 17.90 -11.81 -8.79
N LYS A 179 18.37 -12.97 -8.32
CA LYS A 179 17.52 -14.13 -8.03
C LYS A 179 17.33 -14.34 -6.53
N VAL A 180 16.12 -14.71 -6.11
CA VAL A 180 15.80 -15.15 -4.73
C VAL A 180 15.12 -16.50 -4.79
N THR A 181 15.61 -17.47 -4.02
CA THR A 181 14.97 -18.79 -3.89
C THR A 181 14.20 -18.86 -2.58
N THR A 182 12.91 -19.11 -2.68
CA THR A 182 12.00 -19.26 -1.54
C THR A 182 11.88 -20.72 -1.13
N PRO A 183 11.56 -21.02 0.15
CA PRO A 183 11.40 -22.39 0.60
C PRO A 183 10.20 -23.12 -0.03
N LYS A 184 9.13 -22.40 -0.38
CA LYS A 184 7.84 -22.99 -0.78
C LYS A 184 7.28 -22.53 -2.13
N ALA A 185 7.85 -21.48 -2.74
CA ALA A 185 7.30 -20.86 -3.94
C ALA A 185 8.30 -20.79 -5.12
N GLY A 186 9.43 -21.51 -5.03
CA GLY A 186 10.45 -21.58 -6.08
C GLY A 186 11.39 -20.37 -6.11
N THR A 187 12.04 -20.17 -7.26
CA THR A 187 12.99 -19.07 -7.48
C THR A 187 12.31 -17.92 -8.23
N TYR A 188 12.55 -16.68 -7.79
CA TYR A 188 12.10 -15.46 -8.45
C TYR A 188 13.29 -14.66 -8.95
N GLN A 189 13.15 -14.03 -10.10
CA GLN A 189 14.16 -13.14 -10.67
C GLN A 189 13.60 -11.73 -10.76
N GLY A 190 14.11 -10.84 -9.91
CA GLY A 190 13.78 -9.42 -9.85
C GLY A 190 14.94 -8.56 -10.36
N TYR A 191 14.92 -7.28 -10.01
CA TYR A 191 15.99 -6.33 -10.34
C TYR A 191 16.21 -5.35 -9.20
N ARG A 192 17.27 -4.56 -9.26
CA ARG A 192 17.52 -3.45 -8.33
C ARG A 192 17.47 -2.10 -9.05
N ASP A 193 17.16 -1.05 -8.30
CA ASP A 193 17.37 0.34 -8.70
C ASP A 193 18.32 1.03 -7.70
N GLN A 194 18.35 2.37 -7.73
CA GLN A 194 19.15 3.16 -6.78
C GLN A 194 18.78 2.90 -5.30
N ASN A 195 17.52 2.65 -4.98
CA ASN A 195 16.98 2.68 -3.62
C ASN A 195 16.71 1.29 -3.05
N GLN A 196 16.38 0.30 -3.88
CA GLN A 196 15.84 -0.97 -3.43
C GLN A 196 16.03 -2.12 -4.42
N PHE A 197 15.81 -3.34 -3.93
CA PHE A 197 15.55 -4.51 -4.78
C PHE A 197 14.04 -4.67 -4.97
N ARG A 198 13.62 -5.04 -6.18
CA ARG A 198 12.22 -5.13 -6.61
C ARG A 198 11.93 -6.52 -7.16
N PHE A 199 10.87 -7.13 -6.64
CA PHE A 199 10.29 -8.38 -7.12
C PHE A 199 8.80 -8.15 -7.36
N LEU A 200 8.46 -7.85 -8.61
CA LEU A 200 7.13 -7.43 -9.03
C LEU A 200 6.31 -8.62 -9.50
N GLY A 201 4.99 -8.60 -9.28
CA GLY A 201 4.09 -9.56 -9.93
C GLY A 201 4.19 -11.01 -9.45
N ILE A 202 4.71 -11.24 -8.24
CA ILE A 202 4.76 -12.56 -7.61
C ILE A 202 3.34 -13.07 -7.37
N LYS A 203 3.03 -14.28 -7.83
CA LYS A 203 1.73 -14.91 -7.57
C LYS A 203 1.72 -15.48 -6.16
N TYR A 204 0.66 -15.20 -5.38
CA TYR A 204 0.45 -15.79 -4.05
C TYR A 204 -0.68 -16.82 -4.02
N ALA A 205 -1.52 -16.86 -5.06
CA ALA A 205 -2.62 -17.81 -5.22
C ALA A 205 -2.82 -18.17 -6.70
N GLN A 206 -3.56 -19.25 -6.96
CA GLN A 206 -3.99 -19.60 -8.32
C GLN A 206 -4.87 -18.49 -8.91
N PRO A 207 -4.80 -18.24 -10.24
CA PRO A 207 -5.70 -17.30 -10.90
C PRO A 207 -7.17 -17.69 -10.71
N PRO A 208 -8.02 -16.81 -10.14
CA PRO A 208 -9.43 -17.07 -9.85
C PRO A 208 -10.31 -16.89 -11.10
N VAL A 209 -9.95 -17.58 -12.19
CA VAL A 209 -10.61 -17.52 -13.49
C VAL A 209 -11.38 -18.82 -13.78
N GLY A 210 -12.28 -18.79 -14.76
CA GLY A 210 -13.11 -19.94 -15.13
C GLY A 210 -13.82 -20.54 -13.93
N ARG A 211 -13.60 -21.84 -13.66
CA ARG A 211 -14.21 -22.56 -12.53
C ARG A 211 -13.78 -22.06 -11.15
N LEU A 212 -12.67 -21.33 -11.05
CA LEU A 212 -12.20 -20.72 -9.79
C LEU A 212 -12.80 -19.33 -9.55
N ARG A 213 -13.52 -18.76 -10.54
CA ARG A 213 -14.22 -17.50 -10.36
C ARG A 213 -15.28 -17.63 -9.26
N PHE A 214 -15.36 -16.63 -8.40
CA PHE A 214 -16.24 -16.59 -7.22
C PHE A 214 -15.93 -17.63 -6.13
N LEU A 215 -14.79 -18.33 -6.22
CA LEU A 215 -14.33 -19.27 -5.19
C LEU A 215 -13.21 -18.67 -4.34
N ALA A 216 -12.99 -19.24 -3.14
CA ALA A 216 -11.86 -18.88 -2.29
C ALA A 216 -10.52 -19.11 -3.02
N PRO A 217 -9.51 -18.25 -2.79
CA PRO A 217 -8.21 -18.37 -3.43
C PRO A 217 -7.58 -19.73 -3.12
N GLN A 218 -7.08 -20.40 -4.16
CA GLN A 218 -6.39 -21.68 -4.03
C GLN A 218 -4.89 -21.46 -3.90
N ARG A 219 -4.22 -22.27 -3.08
CA ARG A 219 -2.76 -22.19 -2.92
C ARG A 219 -2.04 -22.56 -4.23
N ILE A 220 -0.91 -21.92 -4.46
CA ILE A 220 0.03 -22.33 -5.50
C ILE A 220 0.73 -23.61 -5.02
N THR A 221 0.83 -24.61 -5.89
CA THR A 221 1.57 -25.85 -5.59
C THR A 221 2.96 -25.81 -6.23
N PRO A 222 3.95 -26.54 -5.67
CA PRO A 222 5.30 -26.55 -6.23
C PRO A 222 5.38 -26.94 -7.73
N GLY A 223 4.45 -27.77 -8.21
CA GLY A 223 4.38 -28.15 -9.63
C GLY A 223 4.00 -27.01 -10.58
N ASP A 224 3.43 -25.93 -10.05
CA ASP A 224 3.08 -24.72 -10.81
C ASP A 224 4.30 -23.81 -11.10
N VAL A 225 5.46 -24.10 -10.49
CA VAL A 225 6.63 -23.21 -10.42
C VAL A 225 7.95 -23.93 -10.73
N ASN A 226 8.05 -24.56 -11.91
CA ASN A 226 9.19 -25.40 -12.28
C ASN A 226 10.46 -24.64 -12.76
N LYS A 227 10.42 -23.30 -12.87
CA LYS A 227 11.54 -22.45 -13.33
C LYS A 227 11.61 -21.14 -12.54
N ALA A 228 12.74 -20.43 -12.63
CA ALA A 228 12.85 -19.07 -12.11
C ALA A 228 11.75 -18.20 -12.71
N GLN A 229 10.86 -17.69 -11.86
CA GLN A 229 9.72 -16.88 -12.24
C GLN A 229 10.18 -15.45 -12.48
N ASP A 230 9.77 -14.87 -13.61
CA ASP A 230 9.99 -13.46 -13.91
C ASP A 230 9.21 -12.60 -12.92
N ALA A 231 9.96 -11.88 -12.07
CA ALA A 231 9.45 -10.90 -11.12
C ALA A 231 9.99 -9.49 -11.44
N THR A 232 10.24 -9.20 -12.72
CA THR A 232 10.72 -7.89 -13.18
C THR A 232 9.60 -6.95 -13.63
N ASN A 233 8.37 -7.47 -13.74
CA ASN A 233 7.21 -6.75 -14.22
C ASN A 233 6.03 -6.89 -13.25
N PHE A 234 5.25 -5.82 -13.10
CA PHE A 234 3.98 -5.92 -12.38
C PHE A 234 3.08 -6.93 -13.07
N GLY A 235 2.40 -7.77 -12.29
CA GLY A 235 1.33 -8.59 -12.83
C GLY A 235 0.06 -7.76 -13.06
N PHE A 236 -0.95 -8.41 -13.63
CA PHE A 236 -2.20 -7.76 -14.02
C PHE A 236 -2.94 -7.15 -12.83
N VAL A 237 -3.56 -5.99 -13.07
CA VAL A 237 -4.52 -5.40 -12.15
C VAL A 237 -5.82 -6.21 -12.14
N CYS A 238 -6.53 -6.23 -11.02
CA CYS A 238 -7.83 -6.87 -10.94
C CYS A 238 -8.87 -6.10 -11.78
N THR A 239 -9.85 -6.85 -12.31
CA THR A 239 -11.02 -6.29 -13.00
C THR A 239 -11.67 -5.19 -12.16
N GLN A 240 -11.94 -4.04 -12.78
CA GLN A 240 -12.52 -2.87 -12.14
C GLN A 240 -13.31 -2.04 -13.14
N SER A 241 -14.17 -1.14 -12.68
CA SER A 241 -15.15 -0.38 -13.48
C SER A 241 -14.56 0.54 -14.56
N SER A 242 -13.23 0.61 -14.69
CA SER A 242 -12.49 1.41 -15.67
C SER A 242 -11.41 0.62 -16.43
N PHE A 243 -11.32 -0.70 -16.23
CA PHE A 243 -10.30 -1.56 -16.85
C PHE A 243 -10.81 -2.98 -17.14
N ASP A 244 -10.65 -3.40 -18.40
CA ASP A 244 -10.84 -4.78 -18.84
C ASP A 244 -9.55 -5.59 -18.62
N GLY A 245 -9.32 -6.03 -17.38
CA GLY A 245 -8.26 -6.98 -17.03
C GLY A 245 -8.87 -8.23 -16.40
N GLU A 246 -8.30 -9.41 -16.62
CA GLU A 246 -8.71 -10.62 -15.88
C GLU A 246 -8.24 -10.55 -14.41
N PRO A 247 -9.07 -10.97 -13.42
CA PRO A 247 -8.68 -10.92 -12.02
C PRO A 247 -7.50 -11.87 -11.76
N LYS A 248 -6.37 -11.33 -11.30
CA LYS A 248 -5.18 -12.13 -10.93
C LYS A 248 -4.62 -11.67 -9.57
N PRO A 249 -4.60 -12.54 -8.55
CA PRO A 249 -3.97 -12.27 -7.27
C PRO A 249 -2.45 -12.31 -7.42
N ASN A 250 -1.80 -11.19 -7.14
CA ASN A 250 -0.35 -11.08 -7.08
C ASN A 250 0.08 -10.09 -5.99
N ALA A 251 1.31 -10.28 -5.51
CA ALA A 251 2.00 -9.41 -4.60
C ALA A 251 3.27 -8.87 -5.28
N THR A 252 3.71 -7.72 -4.82
CA THR A 252 4.96 -7.08 -5.21
C THR A 252 5.75 -6.85 -3.95
N GLU A 253 7.03 -7.18 -3.99
CA GLU A 253 7.92 -7.05 -2.85
C GLU A 253 9.08 -6.11 -3.16
N ALA A 254 9.38 -5.27 -2.19
CA ALA A 254 10.43 -4.27 -2.25
C ALA A 254 11.31 -4.36 -1.00
N LEU A 255 12.62 -4.38 -1.19
CA LEU A 255 13.59 -4.70 -0.13
C LEU A 255 14.65 -3.64 0.10
N SER A 256 14.95 -3.43 1.38
CA SER A 256 16.21 -2.87 1.87
C SER A 256 17.12 -4.04 2.21
N SER A 257 18.31 -4.13 1.62
CA SER A 257 19.15 -5.31 1.84
C SER A 257 19.88 -5.24 3.18
N SER A 258 19.92 -6.36 3.92
CA SER A 258 20.79 -6.52 5.09
C SER A 258 21.35 -7.92 5.23
N SER A 259 22.53 -8.00 5.86
CA SER A 259 23.26 -9.24 6.06
C SER A 259 23.38 -9.60 7.53
N ARG A 260 23.03 -10.85 7.81
CA ARG A 260 23.07 -11.57 9.10
C ARG A 260 21.93 -11.20 10.07
N LYS A 261 21.13 -12.25 10.28
CA LYS A 261 19.77 -12.33 10.84
C LYS A 261 18.69 -11.75 9.91
N LYS A 262 17.85 -12.68 9.44
CA LYS A 262 16.60 -12.51 8.68
C LYS A 262 15.60 -11.75 9.55
N ASP A 263 15.78 -10.45 9.75
CA ASP A 263 15.13 -9.73 10.85
C ASP A 263 14.59 -8.33 10.49
N LEU A 264 14.41 -8.01 9.19
CA LEU A 264 13.80 -6.74 8.83
C LEU A 264 12.28 -6.78 9.10
N PRO A 265 11.70 -5.74 9.71
CA PRO A 265 10.25 -5.62 9.80
C PRO A 265 9.64 -5.63 8.41
N VAL A 266 8.48 -6.28 8.30
CA VAL A 266 7.73 -6.39 7.04
C VAL A 266 6.50 -5.51 7.14
N MET A 267 6.29 -4.62 6.17
CA MET A 267 5.10 -3.78 6.08
C MET A 267 4.28 -4.22 4.86
N VAL A 268 3.09 -4.76 5.09
CA VAL A 268 2.19 -5.27 4.04
C VAL A 268 1.08 -4.25 3.80
N TYR A 269 1.10 -3.60 2.64
CA TYR A 269 0.14 -2.59 2.24
C TYR A 269 -1.07 -3.21 1.55
N ILE A 270 -2.27 -2.87 2.03
CA ILE A 270 -3.56 -3.21 1.43
C ILE A 270 -4.17 -1.92 0.90
N HIS A 271 -4.32 -1.83 -0.42
CA HIS A 271 -4.78 -0.59 -1.05
C HIS A 271 -6.26 -0.29 -0.79
N GLY A 272 -6.60 1.00 -0.77
CA GLY A 272 -7.97 1.52 -0.75
C GLY A 272 -8.67 1.44 -2.09
N GLY A 273 -9.57 2.39 -2.36
CA GLY A 273 -10.34 2.46 -3.61
C GLY A 273 -11.75 1.90 -3.51
N GLY A 274 -12.40 2.03 -2.34
CA GLY A 274 -13.80 1.65 -2.15
C GLY A 274 -14.13 0.20 -2.51
N PHE A 275 -13.13 -0.69 -2.49
CA PHE A 275 -13.22 -2.08 -2.95
C PHE A 275 -13.57 -2.27 -4.45
N THR A 276 -13.46 -1.21 -5.26
CA THR A 276 -13.82 -1.22 -6.69
C THR A 276 -12.68 -0.81 -7.62
N THR A 277 -11.65 -0.13 -7.12
CA THR A 277 -10.54 0.39 -7.93
C THR A 277 -9.17 0.23 -7.23
N PHE A 278 -8.12 0.74 -7.89
CA PHE A 278 -6.69 0.64 -7.56
C PHE A 278 -6.10 -0.77 -7.72
N SER A 279 -4.80 -0.84 -7.45
CA SER A 279 -3.97 -2.04 -7.46
C SER A 279 -2.75 -1.80 -6.57
N GLY A 280 -2.13 -2.87 -6.08
CA GLY A 280 -0.81 -2.83 -5.45
C GLY A 280 0.31 -2.38 -6.39
N SER A 281 0.05 -2.29 -7.70
CA SER A 281 0.98 -1.73 -8.70
C SER A 281 0.77 -0.23 -8.95
N SER A 282 -0.16 0.42 -8.27
CA SER A 282 -0.43 1.85 -8.48
C SER A 282 0.78 2.71 -8.09
N PRO A 283 1.21 3.67 -8.93
CA PRO A 283 2.35 4.53 -8.63
C PRO A 283 2.19 5.37 -7.36
N VAL A 284 0.96 5.56 -6.84
CA VAL A 284 0.77 6.24 -5.54
C VAL A 284 1.42 5.48 -4.38
N PHE A 285 1.59 4.17 -4.49
CA PHE A 285 2.11 3.28 -3.44
C PHE A 285 3.57 2.87 -3.65
N GLU A 286 4.35 3.66 -4.41
CA GLU A 286 5.75 3.35 -4.66
C GLU A 286 6.59 3.41 -3.37
N PRO A 287 7.18 2.29 -2.91
CA PRO A 287 7.74 2.19 -1.57
C PRO A 287 9.23 2.54 -1.46
N GLY A 288 9.90 2.94 -2.55
CA GLY A 288 11.36 3.12 -2.58
C GLY A 288 11.95 3.96 -1.45
N ASN A 289 11.26 5.02 -1.03
CA ASN A 289 11.70 5.84 0.09
C ASN A 289 11.41 5.21 1.45
N LEU A 290 10.22 4.64 1.62
CA LEU A 290 9.86 3.89 2.82
C LEU A 290 10.85 2.73 3.07
N VAL A 291 11.24 2.01 2.02
CA VAL A 291 12.21 0.92 2.07
C VAL A 291 13.61 1.40 2.43
N SER A 292 14.17 2.34 1.65
CA SER A 292 15.56 2.75 1.83
C SER A 292 15.81 3.58 3.09
N ARG A 293 14.88 4.46 3.47
CA ARG A 293 14.96 5.23 4.73
C ARG A 293 14.57 4.37 5.93
N GLY A 294 13.51 3.58 5.79
CA GLY A 294 12.91 2.82 6.87
C GLY A 294 13.61 1.51 7.20
N GLY A 295 14.45 0.99 6.30
CA GLY A 295 15.12 -0.30 6.45
C GLY A 295 14.10 -1.40 6.79
N VAL A 296 13.10 -1.52 5.92
CA VAL A 296 11.98 -2.47 6.03
C VAL A 296 11.81 -3.19 4.70
N VAL A 297 11.10 -4.32 4.76
CA VAL A 297 10.53 -4.95 3.57
C VAL A 297 9.13 -4.41 3.38
N VAL A 298 8.79 -3.95 2.18
CA VAL A 298 7.42 -3.53 1.85
C VAL A 298 6.83 -4.51 0.85
N VAL A 299 5.62 -4.99 1.15
CA VAL A 299 4.83 -5.83 0.25
C VAL A 299 3.56 -5.08 -0.11
N THR A 300 3.31 -4.84 -1.40
CA THR A 300 2.00 -4.38 -1.88
C THR A 300 1.29 -5.54 -2.56
N LEU A 301 -0.05 -5.60 -2.48
CA LEU A 301 -0.80 -6.73 -3.03
C LEU A 301 -2.04 -6.28 -3.80
N ASN A 302 -2.42 -7.07 -4.80
CA ASN A 302 -3.75 -7.01 -5.40
C ASN A 302 -4.67 -7.98 -4.68
N TYR A 303 -5.93 -7.60 -4.51
CA TYR A 303 -7.03 -8.47 -4.08
C TYR A 303 -8.22 -8.25 -5.03
N ARG A 304 -9.12 -9.24 -5.17
CA ARG A 304 -10.27 -9.09 -6.07
C ARG A 304 -11.20 -7.94 -5.64
N LEU A 305 -11.70 -7.20 -6.61
CA LEU A 305 -12.54 -6.02 -6.44
C LEU A 305 -13.97 -6.29 -6.94
N GLY A 306 -14.89 -5.38 -6.61
CA GLY A 306 -16.29 -5.45 -7.04
C GLY A 306 -16.96 -6.79 -6.72
N ILE A 307 -17.86 -7.23 -7.58
CA ILE A 307 -18.52 -8.52 -7.41
C ILE A 307 -17.55 -9.71 -7.42
N PHE A 308 -16.38 -9.60 -8.05
CA PHE A 308 -15.40 -10.70 -8.06
C PHE A 308 -14.77 -10.92 -6.67
N GLY A 309 -14.62 -9.86 -5.87
CA GLY A 309 -14.09 -9.93 -4.50
C GLY A 309 -15.18 -10.09 -3.44
N PHE A 310 -16.41 -9.69 -3.74
CA PHE A 310 -17.47 -9.57 -2.75
C PHE A 310 -18.75 -10.33 -3.13
N PHE A 311 -18.65 -11.26 -4.09
CA PHE A 311 -19.70 -12.27 -4.29
C PHE A 311 -19.92 -13.05 -3.00
N GLU A 312 -21.13 -12.94 -2.46
CA GLU A 312 -21.60 -13.67 -1.29
C GLU A 312 -22.57 -14.76 -1.75
N ASN A 313 -22.62 -15.88 -1.03
CA ASN A 313 -23.44 -17.00 -1.43
C ASN A 313 -24.94 -16.62 -1.43
N PRO A 314 -25.64 -16.77 -2.56
CA PRO A 314 -27.10 -16.65 -2.60
C PRO A 314 -27.75 -17.71 -1.69
N PRO A 315 -28.99 -17.51 -1.21
CA PRO A 315 -29.66 -18.48 -0.34
C PRO A 315 -29.74 -19.90 -0.92
N ALA A 316 -29.79 -20.03 -2.25
CA ALA A 316 -29.86 -21.29 -2.97
C ALA A 316 -28.50 -21.97 -3.22
N ILE A 317 -27.38 -21.32 -2.85
CA ILE A 317 -26.02 -21.85 -3.00
C ILE A 317 -25.39 -21.95 -1.61
N PRO A 318 -24.99 -23.16 -1.14
CA PRO A 318 -24.37 -23.31 0.16
C PRO A 318 -22.97 -22.70 0.19
N ARG A 319 -22.54 -22.24 1.38
CA ARG A 319 -21.20 -21.66 1.60
C ARG A 319 -20.04 -22.57 1.20
N SER A 320 -20.23 -23.88 1.27
CA SER A 320 -19.23 -24.87 0.80
C SER A 320 -18.95 -24.78 -0.70
N LYS A 321 -19.89 -24.23 -1.50
CA LYS A 321 -19.72 -23.99 -2.94
C LYS A 321 -19.34 -22.54 -3.27
N ALA A 322 -19.67 -21.58 -2.41
CA ALA A 322 -19.30 -20.18 -2.56
C ALA A 322 -19.02 -19.58 -1.17
N ALA A 323 -17.74 -19.39 -0.83
CA ALA A 323 -17.36 -19.10 0.56
C ALA A 323 -17.63 -17.66 1.03
N GLY A 324 -17.95 -16.73 0.11
CA GLY A 324 -18.06 -15.30 0.42
C GLY A 324 -16.72 -14.66 0.80
N ASN A 325 -16.75 -13.36 1.07
CA ASN A 325 -15.60 -12.60 1.60
C ASN A 325 -14.28 -12.79 0.81
N LEU A 326 -14.38 -12.92 -0.52
CA LEU A 326 -13.27 -13.40 -1.36
C LEU A 326 -12.07 -12.44 -1.37
N ALA A 327 -12.31 -11.13 -1.36
CA ALA A 327 -11.27 -10.10 -1.25
C ALA A 327 -10.45 -10.23 0.04
N ILE A 328 -11.11 -10.46 1.18
CA ILE A 328 -10.42 -10.66 2.46
C ILE A 328 -9.66 -11.99 2.48
N ARG A 329 -10.21 -13.03 1.85
CA ARG A 329 -9.51 -14.31 1.70
C ARG A 329 -8.27 -14.18 0.81
N ASP A 330 -8.31 -13.34 -0.23
CA ASP A 330 -7.16 -13.03 -1.07
C ASP A 330 -6.05 -12.33 -0.25
N GLN A 331 -6.41 -11.34 0.56
CA GLN A 331 -5.48 -10.67 1.47
C GLN A 331 -4.87 -11.65 2.49
N MET A 332 -5.67 -12.56 3.06
CA MET A 332 -5.16 -13.61 3.94
C MET A 332 -4.23 -14.60 3.23
N ALA A 333 -4.52 -14.95 1.98
CA ALA A 333 -3.65 -15.81 1.18
C ALA A 333 -2.30 -15.13 0.90
N ALA A 334 -2.29 -13.83 0.62
CA ALA A 334 -1.07 -13.04 0.50
C ALA A 334 -0.29 -12.99 1.82
N LEU A 335 -0.95 -12.76 2.96
CA LEU A 335 -0.30 -12.78 4.27
C LEU A 335 0.29 -14.15 4.62
N GLN A 336 -0.42 -15.23 4.26
CA GLN A 336 0.10 -16.58 4.43
C GLN A 336 1.33 -16.83 3.55
N TRP A 337 1.33 -16.32 2.32
CA TRP A 337 2.49 -16.36 1.44
C TRP A 337 3.67 -15.59 2.05
N VAL A 338 3.43 -14.42 2.64
CA VAL A 338 4.45 -13.62 3.35
C VAL A 338 5.04 -14.43 4.50
N GLN A 339 4.21 -15.01 5.36
CA GLN A 339 4.65 -15.89 6.45
C GLN A 339 5.54 -17.04 5.97
N ASP A 340 5.19 -17.63 4.82
CA ASP A 340 5.88 -18.78 4.26
C ASP A 340 7.20 -18.45 3.55
N ASN A 341 7.34 -17.24 2.99
CA ASN A 341 8.40 -16.94 2.00
C ASN A 341 9.23 -15.68 2.28
N ILE A 342 8.74 -14.71 3.06
CA ILE A 342 9.37 -13.38 3.18
C ILE A 342 10.80 -13.41 3.73
N VAL A 343 11.12 -14.48 4.46
CA VAL A 343 12.46 -14.77 4.98
C VAL A 343 13.52 -14.82 3.87
N ALA A 344 13.16 -15.34 2.69
CA ALA A 344 14.08 -15.42 1.54
C ALA A 344 14.42 -14.02 0.99
N PHE A 345 13.53 -13.06 1.22
CA PHE A 345 13.67 -11.67 0.85
C PHE A 345 14.28 -10.83 2.00
N GLY A 346 14.63 -11.45 3.15
CA GLY A 346 15.27 -10.77 4.27
C GLY A 346 14.32 -10.20 5.33
N GLY A 347 13.00 -10.37 5.16
CA GLY A 347 11.99 -9.97 6.13
C GLY A 347 11.83 -10.95 7.29
N ASN A 348 11.31 -10.45 8.41
CA ASN A 348 10.93 -11.25 9.57
C ASN A 348 9.42 -11.54 9.57
N PRO A 349 8.99 -12.81 9.43
CA PRO A 349 7.57 -13.18 9.50
C PRO A 349 6.93 -12.88 10.87
N ASP A 350 7.72 -12.79 11.94
CA ASP A 350 7.25 -12.44 13.29
C ASP A 350 7.12 -10.92 13.53
N GLN A 351 7.57 -10.08 12.57
CA GLN A 351 7.45 -8.62 12.62
C GLN A 351 6.70 -8.06 11.42
N VAL A 352 5.59 -8.72 11.06
CA VAL A 352 4.68 -8.25 10.02
C VAL A 352 3.76 -7.15 10.57
N THR A 353 3.71 -6.02 9.86
CA THR A 353 2.80 -4.90 10.09
C THR A 353 1.89 -4.76 8.90
N ILE A 354 0.59 -4.94 9.09
CA ILE A 354 -0.39 -4.66 8.03
C ILE A 354 -0.76 -3.19 8.07
N PHE A 355 -0.84 -2.54 6.92
CA PHE A 355 -1.30 -1.15 6.82
C PHE A 355 -2.14 -0.91 5.58
N GLY A 356 -3.08 0.02 5.65
CA GLY A 356 -3.98 0.30 4.54
C GLY A 356 -4.76 1.57 4.76
N GLU A 357 -5.18 2.17 3.65
CA GLU A 357 -5.89 3.45 3.58
C GLU A 357 -7.31 3.23 3.06
N SER A 358 -8.30 3.96 3.60
CA SER A 358 -9.71 3.89 3.16
C SER A 358 -10.27 2.46 3.24
N ALA A 359 -10.73 1.88 2.12
CA ALA A 359 -11.12 0.45 2.02
C ALA A 359 -9.98 -0.52 2.43
N GLY A 360 -8.73 -0.10 2.30
CA GLY A 360 -7.57 -0.79 2.86
C GLY A 360 -7.58 -0.77 4.38
N GLY A 361 -7.89 0.37 5.01
CA GLY A 361 -8.11 0.47 6.46
C GLY A 361 -9.28 -0.41 6.93
N TYR A 362 -10.37 -0.38 6.15
CA TYR A 362 -11.52 -1.27 6.35
C TYR A 362 -11.12 -2.77 6.29
N SER A 363 -10.14 -3.12 5.44
CA SER A 363 -9.54 -4.44 5.39
C SER A 363 -8.69 -4.74 6.63
N ILE A 364 -7.92 -3.77 7.15
CA ILE A 364 -7.16 -3.91 8.39
C ILE A 364 -8.08 -4.26 9.56
N ARG A 365 -9.18 -3.53 9.77
CA ARG A 365 -10.13 -3.89 10.85
C ARG A 365 -10.84 -5.22 10.60
N SER A 366 -10.99 -5.65 9.35
CA SER A 366 -11.51 -6.98 9.01
C SER A 366 -10.54 -8.07 9.46
N LEU A 367 -9.25 -7.91 9.18
CA LEU A 367 -8.20 -8.82 9.64
C LEU A 367 -8.03 -8.81 11.17
N LEU A 368 -8.32 -7.69 11.85
CA LEU A 368 -8.43 -7.62 13.32
C LEU A 368 -9.65 -8.39 13.86
N SER A 369 -10.68 -8.60 13.04
CA SER A 369 -11.93 -9.26 13.42
C SER A 369 -11.93 -10.77 13.19
N ILE A 370 -11.13 -11.26 12.25
CA ILE A 370 -11.15 -12.66 11.78
C ILE A 370 -10.13 -13.50 12.56
N PRO A 371 -10.58 -14.48 13.39
CA PRO A 371 -9.66 -15.28 14.21
C PRO A 371 -8.58 -16.02 13.43
N ALA A 372 -8.91 -16.50 12.22
CA ALA A 372 -7.96 -17.20 11.35
C ALA A 372 -6.83 -16.30 10.80
N ALA A 373 -6.96 -14.98 10.89
CA ALA A 373 -5.91 -14.04 10.53
C ALA A 373 -4.97 -13.72 11.70
N PHE A 374 -5.32 -14.12 12.93
CA PHE A 374 -4.53 -13.81 14.12
C PHE A 374 -3.21 -14.58 14.07
N GLY A 375 -2.10 -13.88 14.32
CA GLY A 375 -0.75 -14.45 14.21
C GLY A 375 -0.10 -14.29 12.83
N LEU A 376 -0.84 -13.88 11.79
CA LEU A 376 -0.25 -13.51 10.49
C LEU A 376 0.41 -12.13 10.50
N TYR A 377 0.14 -11.33 11.53
CA TYR A 377 0.69 -9.99 11.73
C TYR A 377 0.80 -9.66 13.21
N LYS A 378 1.68 -8.71 13.52
CA LYS A 378 2.00 -8.22 14.87
C LYS A 378 1.49 -6.79 15.12
N ASN A 379 1.55 -5.93 14.10
CA ASN A 379 1.07 -4.55 14.21
C ASN A 379 0.07 -4.24 13.08
N ALA A 380 -0.80 -3.27 13.31
CA ALA A 380 -1.81 -2.82 12.36
C ALA A 380 -1.85 -1.29 12.31
N ILE A 381 -1.77 -0.70 11.12
CA ILE A 381 -1.97 0.73 10.89
C ILE A 381 -3.22 0.88 10.00
N SER A 382 -4.28 1.52 10.50
CA SER A 382 -5.47 1.84 9.68
C SER A 382 -5.52 3.34 9.43
N GLN A 383 -5.37 3.73 8.17
CA GLN A 383 -5.41 5.11 7.71
C GLN A 383 -6.81 5.39 7.16
N SER A 384 -7.48 6.41 7.66
CA SER A 384 -8.77 6.88 7.15
C SER A 384 -9.84 5.78 7.07
N ASP A 385 -9.91 4.94 8.10
CA ASP A 385 -10.91 3.88 8.23
C ASP A 385 -12.27 4.45 8.65
N LEU A 386 -13.31 4.07 7.91
CA LEU A 386 -14.72 4.43 8.15
C LEU A 386 -15.31 3.64 9.33
N LEU A 387 -14.73 3.76 10.53
CA LEU A 387 -15.03 2.93 11.71
C LEU A 387 -16.47 3.05 12.23
N SER A 388 -17.23 4.06 11.81
CA SER A 388 -18.66 4.19 12.13
C SER A 388 -19.58 3.44 11.16
N ILE A 389 -19.08 2.96 10.03
CA ILE A 389 -19.83 2.13 9.08
C ILE A 389 -19.72 0.67 9.53
N PRO A 390 -20.82 -0.07 9.77
CA PRO A 390 -20.74 -1.50 10.07
C PRO A 390 -20.31 -2.33 8.84
N PHE A 391 -19.92 -3.59 9.09
CA PHE A 391 -19.76 -4.59 8.05
C PHE A 391 -21.08 -4.88 7.31
N SER A 392 -21.01 -5.47 6.12
CA SER A 392 -22.19 -5.81 5.34
C SER A 392 -22.98 -6.92 6.03
N SER A 393 -24.31 -6.82 6.00
CA SER A 393 -25.18 -7.91 6.46
C SER A 393 -25.24 -9.03 5.41
N PRO A 394 -25.31 -10.31 5.82
CA PRO A 394 -25.50 -11.42 4.89
C PRO A 394 -26.68 -11.24 3.94
N LYS A 395 -27.78 -10.66 4.42
CA LYS A 395 -28.99 -10.43 3.62
C LYS A 395 -28.72 -9.50 2.43
N VAL A 396 -28.02 -8.39 2.67
CA VAL A 396 -27.70 -7.41 1.62
C VAL A 396 -26.72 -8.02 0.62
N ALA A 397 -25.63 -8.61 1.10
CA ALA A 397 -24.60 -9.21 0.24
C ALA A 397 -25.15 -10.39 -0.59
N ALA A 398 -25.92 -11.30 0.02
CA ALA A 398 -26.55 -12.41 -0.68
C ALA A 398 -27.63 -11.93 -1.67
N GLY A 399 -28.30 -10.81 -1.39
CA GLY A 399 -29.24 -10.16 -2.31
C GLY A 399 -28.56 -9.70 -3.60
N ILE A 400 -27.37 -9.10 -3.50
CA ILE A 400 -26.55 -8.73 -4.66
C ILE A 400 -26.10 -9.98 -5.44
N GLY A 401 -25.64 -11.02 -4.73
CA GLY A 401 -25.28 -12.30 -5.36
C GLY A 401 -26.44 -12.96 -6.10
N ALA A 402 -27.64 -12.95 -5.53
CA ALA A 402 -28.86 -13.45 -6.17
C ALA A 402 -29.27 -12.59 -7.38
N GLY A 403 -29.17 -11.27 -7.25
CA GLY A 403 -29.39 -10.32 -8.33
C GLY A 403 -28.44 -10.56 -9.50
N LEU A 404 -27.16 -10.84 -9.23
CA LEU A 404 -26.18 -11.17 -10.26
C LEU A 404 -26.64 -12.38 -11.08
N LEU A 405 -27.03 -13.48 -10.44
CA LEU A 405 -27.51 -14.69 -11.15
C LEU A 405 -28.74 -14.39 -11.99
N LYS A 406 -29.71 -13.64 -11.43
CA LYS A 406 -30.92 -13.20 -12.13
C LYS A 406 -30.59 -12.41 -13.40
N TYR A 407 -29.74 -11.38 -13.31
CA TYR A 407 -29.39 -10.54 -14.45
C TYR A 407 -28.48 -11.22 -15.48
N LEU A 408 -27.75 -12.26 -15.09
CA LEU A 408 -27.00 -13.11 -16.02
C LEU A 408 -27.86 -14.15 -16.73
N GLY A 409 -29.14 -14.30 -16.35
CA GLY A 409 -30.03 -15.34 -16.85
C GLY A 409 -29.64 -16.74 -16.36
N CYS A 410 -29.02 -16.83 -15.17
CA CYS A 410 -28.62 -18.09 -14.56
C CYS A 410 -29.66 -18.57 -13.55
N SER A 411 -29.80 -19.88 -13.40
CA SER A 411 -30.59 -20.46 -12.31
C SER A 411 -30.02 -20.06 -10.95
N PRO A 412 -30.85 -19.82 -9.91
CA PRO A 412 -30.38 -19.46 -8.56
C PRO A 412 -29.39 -20.45 -7.92
N THR A 413 -29.36 -21.70 -8.38
CA THR A 413 -28.46 -22.75 -7.90
C THR A 413 -27.22 -22.97 -8.79
N ASP A 414 -27.16 -22.31 -9.95
CA ASP A 414 -26.17 -22.59 -10.99
C ASP A 414 -25.05 -21.54 -11.02
N LEU A 415 -24.07 -21.73 -10.13
CA LEU A 415 -22.86 -20.91 -10.13
C LEU A 415 -22.03 -21.11 -11.41
N ALA A 416 -22.08 -22.30 -12.02
CA ALA A 416 -21.27 -22.62 -13.19
C ALA A 416 -21.69 -21.76 -14.40
N CYS A 417 -23.01 -21.50 -14.54
CA CYS A 417 -23.51 -20.54 -15.51
C CYS A 417 -22.90 -19.13 -15.32
N ALA A 418 -22.77 -18.64 -14.08
CA ALA A 418 -22.17 -17.32 -13.85
C ALA A 418 -20.64 -17.33 -14.09
N GLN A 419 -19.97 -18.44 -13.78
CA GLN A 419 -18.54 -18.64 -14.03
C GLN A 419 -18.21 -18.65 -15.54
N SER A 420 -19.15 -19.08 -16.39
CA SER A 420 -18.96 -19.14 -17.85
C SER A 420 -19.21 -17.82 -18.57
N LYS A 421 -19.76 -16.80 -17.90
CA LYS A 421 -20.06 -15.50 -18.52
C LYS A 421 -18.78 -14.69 -18.80
N THR A 422 -18.86 -13.76 -19.74
CA THR A 422 -17.77 -12.81 -19.96
C THR A 422 -17.70 -11.80 -18.80
N VAL A 423 -16.55 -11.18 -18.63
CA VAL A 423 -16.36 -10.13 -17.60
C VAL A 423 -17.36 -8.98 -17.79
N ALA A 424 -17.55 -8.52 -19.04
CA ALA A 424 -18.51 -7.45 -19.35
C ALA A 424 -19.96 -7.80 -19.00
N GLN A 425 -20.37 -9.06 -19.23
CA GLN A 425 -21.70 -9.54 -18.82
C GLN A 425 -21.86 -9.51 -17.30
N VAL A 426 -20.84 -9.97 -16.57
CA VAL A 426 -20.82 -9.96 -15.10
C VAL A 426 -20.92 -8.53 -14.57
N GLN A 427 -20.12 -7.59 -15.09
CA GLN A 427 -20.15 -6.18 -14.66
C GLN A 427 -21.47 -5.48 -15.00
N THR A 428 -22.09 -5.81 -16.13
CA THR A 428 -23.42 -5.27 -16.47
C THR A 428 -24.48 -5.79 -15.48
N ALA A 429 -24.47 -7.09 -15.20
CA ALA A 429 -25.38 -7.69 -14.22
C ALA A 429 -25.13 -7.20 -12.80
N GLU A 430 -23.88 -6.97 -12.44
CA GLU A 430 -23.41 -6.37 -11.20
C GLU A 430 -24.03 -4.99 -10.94
N ASN A 431 -23.94 -4.09 -11.93
CA ASN A 431 -24.50 -2.74 -11.84
C ASN A 431 -26.02 -2.75 -11.63
N ASN A 432 -26.72 -3.64 -12.32
CA ASN A 432 -28.17 -3.81 -12.18
C ASN A 432 -28.55 -4.38 -10.80
N ALA A 433 -27.86 -5.43 -10.36
CA ALA A 433 -28.08 -6.05 -9.05
C ALA A 433 -27.86 -5.06 -7.90
N THR A 434 -26.78 -4.28 -8.00
CA THR A 434 -26.47 -3.22 -7.05
C THR A 434 -27.57 -2.16 -7.01
N THR A 435 -28.00 -1.68 -8.18
CA THR A 435 -29.06 -0.67 -8.30
C THR A 435 -30.37 -1.11 -7.65
N ASP A 436 -30.78 -2.36 -7.83
CA ASP A 436 -31.99 -2.93 -7.20
C ASP A 436 -31.91 -2.88 -5.66
N VAL A 437 -30.74 -3.24 -5.11
CA VAL A 437 -30.52 -3.22 -3.65
C VAL A 437 -30.55 -1.80 -3.11
N VAL A 438 -29.93 -0.84 -3.79
CA VAL A 438 -29.98 0.58 -3.41
C VAL A 438 -31.42 1.12 -3.41
N LYS A 439 -32.19 0.83 -4.46
CA LYS A 439 -33.59 1.27 -4.58
C LYS A 439 -34.53 0.67 -3.53
N SER A 440 -34.19 -0.49 -2.97
CA SER A 440 -35.00 -1.13 -1.93
C SER A 440 -35.00 -0.37 -0.59
N GLY A 441 -34.25 0.74 -0.47
CA GLY A 441 -34.47 1.79 0.54
C GLY A 441 -34.00 1.44 1.96
N GLY A 442 -33.24 0.36 2.16
CA GLY A 442 -32.82 -0.09 3.49
C GLY A 442 -31.49 0.47 4.00
N VAL A 443 -30.82 1.38 3.26
CA VAL A 443 -29.40 1.71 3.48
C VAL A 443 -29.11 3.17 3.12
N GLU A 444 -28.33 3.87 3.95
CA GLU A 444 -27.90 5.28 3.75
C GLU A 444 -27.06 5.45 2.47
N TRP A 445 -27.10 6.62 1.83
CA TRP A 445 -26.43 6.82 0.52
C TRP A 445 -24.92 6.55 0.59
N LEU A 446 -24.25 6.99 1.67
CA LEU A 446 -22.82 6.69 1.93
C LEU A 446 -22.55 5.18 2.03
N MET A 447 -23.54 4.42 2.47
CA MET A 447 -23.50 2.96 2.62
C MET A 447 -23.85 2.23 1.30
N THR A 448 -24.39 2.93 0.29
CA THR A 448 -24.79 2.41 -1.03
C THR A 448 -23.93 2.89 -2.20
N SER A 449 -23.36 4.08 -2.15
CA SER A 449 -22.64 4.67 -3.29
C SER A 449 -21.13 4.70 -3.09
N GLY A 450 -20.67 4.62 -1.83
CA GLY A 450 -19.26 4.43 -1.48
C GLY A 450 -18.89 3.03 -0.97
N GLY A 451 -19.84 2.08 -0.91
CA GLY A 451 -19.59 0.83 -0.17
C GLY A 451 -20.63 -0.29 -0.32
N VAL A 452 -21.21 -0.52 -1.50
CA VAL A 452 -22.01 -1.76 -1.73
C VAL A 452 -21.17 -3.00 -1.44
N TYR A 453 -19.91 -2.97 -1.84
CA TYR A 453 -18.95 -4.01 -1.55
C TYR A 453 -18.24 -3.73 -0.25
N ARG A 454 -18.52 -4.59 0.72
CA ARG A 454 -17.88 -4.60 2.03
C ARG A 454 -17.79 -6.04 2.51
N PRO A 455 -16.81 -6.37 3.35
CA PRO A 455 -16.78 -7.61 4.11
C PRO A 455 -18.13 -7.91 4.77
N THR A 456 -18.59 -9.15 4.67
CA THR A 456 -19.88 -9.65 5.15
C THR A 456 -19.70 -10.38 6.48
N ILE A 457 -20.56 -10.11 7.45
CA ILE A 457 -20.62 -10.85 8.73
C ILE A 457 -21.28 -12.21 8.50
N ASP A 458 -20.53 -13.22 8.08
CA ASP A 458 -21.07 -14.56 7.81
C ASP A 458 -21.31 -15.42 9.06
N GLY A 459 -20.83 -14.98 10.23
CA GLY A 459 -21.03 -15.64 11.52
C GLY A 459 -20.07 -16.80 11.81
N ASP A 460 -19.18 -17.16 10.88
CA ASP A 460 -18.20 -18.23 11.02
C ASP A 460 -16.79 -17.70 10.74
N PHE A 461 -16.45 -17.49 9.47
CA PHE A 461 -15.18 -16.89 9.07
C PHE A 461 -15.08 -15.44 9.56
N PHE A 462 -16.19 -14.70 9.51
CA PHE A 462 -16.32 -13.34 9.99
C PHE A 462 -17.38 -13.29 11.12
N PRO A 463 -16.96 -13.31 12.39
CA PRO A 463 -17.84 -13.65 13.51
C PRO A 463 -18.81 -12.54 13.94
N GLY A 464 -18.55 -11.28 13.60
CA GLY A 464 -19.37 -10.16 14.07
C GLY A 464 -18.91 -8.80 13.58
N ASP A 465 -19.71 -7.78 13.89
CA ASP A 465 -19.33 -6.39 13.63
C ASP A 465 -18.17 -5.95 14.54
N PHE A 466 -17.25 -5.14 14.00
CA PHE A 466 -16.04 -4.75 14.73
C PHE A 466 -16.36 -4.02 16.03
N ALA A 467 -17.38 -3.17 16.07
CA ALA A 467 -17.75 -2.44 17.29
C ALA A 467 -18.16 -3.40 18.42
N GLU A 468 -18.88 -4.47 18.08
CA GLU A 468 -19.28 -5.51 19.03
C GLU A 468 -18.10 -6.39 19.45
N LEU A 469 -17.22 -6.74 18.51
CA LEU A 469 -15.99 -7.49 18.81
C LEU A 469 -15.07 -6.70 19.75
N VAL A 470 -14.92 -5.39 19.53
CA VAL A 470 -14.18 -4.49 20.43
C VAL A 470 -14.85 -4.44 21.79
N ARG A 471 -16.16 -4.22 21.87
CA ARG A 471 -16.90 -4.18 23.14
C ARG A 471 -16.74 -5.47 23.96
N THR A 472 -16.71 -6.63 23.29
CA THR A 472 -16.62 -7.95 23.93
C THR A 472 -15.20 -8.50 24.04
N GLY A 473 -14.19 -7.78 23.54
CA GLY A 473 -12.79 -8.24 23.53
C GLY A 473 -12.51 -9.44 22.61
N ARG A 474 -13.37 -9.70 21.63
CA ARG A 474 -13.30 -10.84 20.68
C ARG A 474 -12.60 -10.53 19.35
N TYR A 475 -11.81 -9.46 19.30
CA TYR A 475 -10.91 -9.13 18.18
C TYR A 475 -9.44 -9.48 18.52
N ASN A 476 -8.50 -9.27 17.60
CA ASN A 476 -7.07 -9.49 17.85
C ASN A 476 -6.49 -8.45 18.83
N ARG A 477 -6.68 -8.69 20.13
CA ARG A 477 -6.19 -7.79 21.18
C ARG A 477 -4.67 -7.76 21.32
N LYS A 478 -3.97 -8.76 20.77
CA LYS A 478 -2.51 -8.90 20.85
C LYS A 478 -1.77 -8.01 19.85
N ALA A 479 -2.44 -7.58 18.78
CA ALA A 479 -1.84 -6.67 17.82
C ALA A 479 -1.73 -5.25 18.40
N ASN A 480 -0.63 -4.57 18.13
CA ASN A 480 -0.55 -3.12 18.38
C ASN A 480 -1.28 -2.40 17.26
N ILE A 481 -2.04 -1.35 17.59
CA ILE A 481 -2.90 -0.65 16.64
C ILE A 481 -2.51 0.83 16.57
N LEU A 482 -2.34 1.34 15.36
CA LEU A 482 -2.21 2.77 15.06
C LEU A 482 -3.36 3.17 14.14
N TRP A 483 -4.26 4.03 14.63
CA TRP A 483 -5.38 4.53 13.84
C TRP A 483 -5.21 6.01 13.53
N GLY A 484 -5.57 6.42 12.33
CA GLY A 484 -5.59 7.84 12.03
C GLY A 484 -6.59 8.22 10.96
N TRP A 485 -6.81 9.53 10.89
CA TRP A 485 -7.73 10.16 9.95
C TRP A 485 -7.19 11.53 9.54
N MET A 486 -7.75 12.07 8.46
CA MET A 486 -7.42 13.38 7.91
C MET A 486 -8.26 14.46 8.58
N ARG A 487 -7.80 15.71 8.57
CA ARG A 487 -8.57 16.83 9.13
C ARG A 487 -9.90 17.05 8.39
N ASP A 488 -9.92 16.88 7.07
CA ASP A 488 -11.04 17.21 6.18
C ASP A 488 -11.42 16.01 5.28
N GLU A 489 -11.55 14.80 5.86
CA GLU A 489 -11.82 13.53 5.13
C GLU A 489 -12.90 13.69 4.05
N GLU A 490 -14.09 14.15 4.46
CA GLU A 490 -15.24 14.22 3.55
C GLU A 490 -15.04 15.24 2.43
N ALA A 491 -14.15 16.22 2.61
CA ALA A 491 -14.00 17.31 1.66
C ALA A 491 -13.63 16.82 0.26
N LEU A 492 -12.94 15.68 0.15
CA LEU A 492 -12.64 15.03 -1.13
C LEU A 492 -13.91 14.67 -1.92
N PHE A 493 -14.96 14.28 -1.22
CA PHE A 493 -16.14 13.66 -1.80
C PHE A 493 -17.28 14.65 -2.04
N VAL A 494 -17.39 15.71 -1.22
CA VAL A 494 -18.48 16.69 -1.31
C VAL A 494 -18.74 17.20 -2.74
N PRO A 495 -17.73 17.62 -3.53
CA PRO A 495 -17.98 18.12 -4.89
C PRO A 495 -18.52 17.07 -5.86
N SER A 496 -18.37 15.78 -5.56
CA SER A 496 -18.92 14.69 -6.38
C SER A 496 -20.44 14.54 -6.21
N TYR A 497 -20.99 15.00 -5.09
CA TYR A 497 -22.42 14.93 -4.78
C TYR A 497 -23.09 16.30 -4.99
N TYR A 498 -22.37 17.36 -4.62
CA TYR A 498 -22.79 18.75 -4.72
C TYR A 498 -21.69 19.56 -5.43
N PRO A 499 -21.68 19.57 -6.78
CA PRO A 499 -20.66 20.28 -7.54
C PRO A 499 -20.72 21.80 -7.31
N ASP A 500 -21.90 22.33 -7.02
CA ASP A 500 -22.17 23.75 -6.79
C ASP A 500 -22.55 24.01 -5.32
N PRO A 501 -22.36 25.24 -4.81
CA PRO A 501 -22.87 25.64 -3.51
C PRO A 501 -24.37 25.39 -3.37
N ILE A 502 -24.77 24.91 -2.19
CA ILE A 502 -26.16 24.55 -1.91
C ILE A 502 -26.88 25.76 -1.32
N PRO A 503 -28.07 26.14 -1.81
CA PRO A 503 -28.90 27.19 -1.20
C PRO A 503 -29.34 26.85 0.23
N LEU A 504 -29.40 27.85 1.11
CA LEU A 504 -29.80 27.68 2.52
C LEU A 504 -31.20 27.05 2.69
N ASP A 505 -32.13 27.34 1.79
CA ASP A 505 -33.48 26.78 1.81
C ASP A 505 -33.55 25.31 1.33
N GLN A 506 -32.44 24.76 0.85
CA GLN A 506 -32.32 23.37 0.38
C GLN A 506 -31.48 22.48 1.31
N GLU A 507 -31.07 22.99 2.47
CA GLU A 507 -30.16 22.31 3.40
C GLU A 507 -30.70 20.95 3.87
N GLU A 508 -31.99 20.85 4.21
CA GLU A 508 -32.59 19.61 4.70
C GLU A 508 -32.67 18.55 3.60
N GLU A 509 -33.11 18.92 2.40
CA GLU A 509 -33.23 17.99 1.27
C GLU A 509 -31.85 17.51 0.82
N ALA A 510 -30.87 18.41 0.74
CA ALA A 510 -29.50 18.05 0.42
C ALA A 510 -28.97 17.05 1.45
N LEU A 511 -28.98 17.40 2.73
CA LEU A 511 -28.46 16.51 3.77
C LEU A 511 -29.22 15.19 3.84
N ALA A 512 -30.55 15.19 3.66
CA ALA A 512 -31.38 13.99 3.58
C ALA A 512 -31.01 13.05 2.41
N GLY A 513 -30.45 13.61 1.34
CA GLY A 513 -29.98 12.84 0.19
C GLY A 513 -28.73 11.99 0.52
N VAL A 514 -27.93 12.41 1.50
CA VAL A 514 -26.71 11.70 1.90
C VAL A 514 -26.86 10.99 3.25
N LEU A 515 -27.44 11.69 4.22
CA LEU A 515 -27.81 11.22 5.54
C LEU A 515 -29.29 10.81 5.54
N LEU A 516 -29.66 9.74 6.24
CA LEU A 516 -31.09 9.45 6.46
C LEU A 516 -31.80 10.67 7.09
N ASN A 517 -33.05 10.95 6.69
CA ASN A 517 -33.82 12.16 7.08
C ASN A 517 -33.70 12.56 8.56
N ASP A 518 -33.78 11.60 9.48
CA ASP A 518 -33.70 11.88 10.92
C ASP A 518 -32.30 12.38 11.37
N ARG A 519 -31.23 11.91 10.71
CA ARG A 519 -29.87 12.37 10.97
C ARG A 519 -29.64 13.76 10.41
N ALA A 520 -30.14 14.03 9.20
CA ALA A 520 -30.07 15.35 8.58
C ALA A 520 -30.71 16.43 9.49
N LYS A 521 -31.92 16.17 9.99
CA LYS A 521 -32.62 17.09 10.92
C LYS A 521 -31.86 17.32 12.23
N LYS A 522 -31.29 16.26 12.80
CA LYS A 522 -30.47 16.38 14.02
C LYS A 522 -29.20 17.17 13.78
N LEU A 523 -28.60 17.03 12.60
CA LEU A 523 -27.40 17.77 12.22
C LEU A 523 -27.70 19.27 12.11
N LEU A 524 -28.74 19.64 11.37
CA LEU A 524 -29.14 21.04 11.14
C LEU A 524 -29.54 21.78 12.42
N THR A 525 -30.07 21.06 13.40
CA THR A 525 -30.48 21.63 14.69
C THR A 525 -29.35 21.60 15.73
N SER A 526 -28.19 21.02 15.40
CA SER A 526 -27.06 20.91 16.32
C SER A 526 -26.25 22.22 16.35
N PRO A 527 -25.94 22.76 17.54
CA PRO A 527 -25.04 23.91 17.65
C PRO A 527 -23.58 23.55 17.30
N ALA A 528 -23.24 22.27 17.18
CA ALA A 528 -21.88 21.82 16.86
C ALA A 528 -21.48 22.06 15.40
N TYR A 529 -22.47 22.19 14.49
CA TYR A 529 -22.27 22.35 13.05
C TYR A 529 -23.15 23.48 12.52
N ALA A 530 -23.11 24.63 13.21
CA ALA A 530 -23.97 25.76 12.90
C ALA A 530 -23.58 26.42 11.57
N LEU A 531 -24.55 26.62 10.69
CA LEU A 531 -24.32 27.24 9.38
C LEU A 531 -23.96 28.73 9.52
N ASN A 532 -22.88 29.14 8.87
CA ASN A 532 -22.46 30.52 8.72
C ASN A 532 -23.19 31.17 7.53
N LYS A 533 -24.26 31.92 7.81
CA LYS A 533 -25.08 32.56 6.77
C LYS A 533 -24.35 33.58 5.88
N SER A 534 -23.17 34.05 6.31
CA SER A 534 -22.32 34.94 5.50
C SER A 534 -21.44 34.20 4.50
N ASP A 535 -21.28 32.88 4.66
CA ASP A 535 -20.56 32.01 3.74
C ASP A 535 -21.55 31.39 2.75
N SER A 536 -21.42 31.75 1.47
CA SER A 536 -22.26 31.24 0.39
C SER A 536 -22.16 29.74 0.19
N ASP A 537 -21.12 29.10 0.73
CA ASP A 537 -20.87 27.66 0.62
C ASP A 537 -20.95 26.93 1.98
N THR A 538 -21.58 27.56 2.98
CA THR A 538 -21.60 27.07 4.35
C THR A 538 -22.14 25.65 4.49
N ILE A 539 -23.12 25.25 3.67
CA ILE A 539 -23.69 23.91 3.77
C ILE A 539 -22.65 22.86 3.41
N ARG A 540 -21.94 23.01 2.29
CA ARG A 540 -20.90 22.04 1.88
C ARG A 540 -19.73 22.04 2.88
N ASN A 541 -19.40 23.20 3.44
CA ASN A 541 -18.34 23.35 4.43
C ASN A 541 -18.68 22.64 5.76
N GLU A 542 -19.82 22.94 6.36
CA GLU A 542 -20.25 22.33 7.62
C GLU A 542 -20.59 20.84 7.44
N PHE A 543 -21.16 20.47 6.29
CA PHE A 543 -21.37 19.09 5.92
C PHE A 543 -20.06 18.30 5.88
N SER A 544 -19.02 18.85 5.25
CA SER A 544 -17.71 18.21 5.20
C SER A 544 -17.12 17.97 6.59
N ILE A 545 -17.31 18.90 7.53
CA ILE A 545 -16.82 18.74 8.91
C ILE A 545 -17.64 17.68 9.63
N ALA A 546 -18.97 17.77 9.56
CA ALA A 546 -19.88 16.85 10.24
C ALA A 546 -19.69 15.39 9.83
N ILE A 547 -19.50 15.13 8.54
CA ILE A 547 -19.34 13.78 8.00
C ILE A 547 -17.94 13.24 8.28
N THR A 548 -16.90 14.10 8.22
CA THR A 548 -15.55 13.76 8.72
C THR A 548 -15.61 13.27 10.16
N ASP A 549 -16.28 14.04 11.02
CA ASP A 549 -16.44 13.71 12.43
C ASP A 549 -17.23 12.42 12.63
N LEU A 550 -18.36 12.28 11.94
CA LEU A 550 -19.25 11.15 12.10
C LEU A 550 -18.57 9.83 11.70
N TYR A 551 -17.92 9.79 10.54
CA TYR A 551 -17.47 8.54 9.94
C TYR A 551 -16.03 8.16 10.24
N TRP A 552 -15.15 9.14 10.46
CA TRP A 552 -13.73 8.90 10.72
C TRP A 552 -13.33 9.26 12.15
N ALA A 553 -13.46 10.53 12.55
CA ALA A 553 -12.90 10.98 13.83
C ALA A 553 -13.60 10.33 15.03
N CYS A 554 -14.93 10.42 15.13
CA CYS A 554 -15.68 9.85 16.25
C CYS A 554 -15.61 8.32 16.25
N GLY A 555 -15.66 7.69 15.07
CA GLY A 555 -15.49 6.25 14.91
C GLY A 555 -14.14 5.78 15.45
N THR A 556 -13.06 6.43 15.02
CA THR A 556 -11.69 6.16 15.47
C THR A 556 -11.56 6.34 16.98
N LEU A 557 -12.01 7.47 17.53
CA LEU A 557 -11.91 7.73 18.97
C LEU A 557 -12.73 6.73 19.80
N ARG A 558 -13.95 6.38 19.35
CA ARG A 558 -14.80 5.40 20.04
C ARG A 558 -14.18 4.02 20.04
N MET A 559 -13.69 3.54 18.90
CA MET A 559 -13.04 2.23 18.80
C MET A 559 -11.72 2.20 19.57
N SER A 560 -10.94 3.29 19.54
CA SER A 560 -9.70 3.40 20.32
C SER A 560 -9.94 3.29 21.82
N ARG A 561 -10.94 4.01 22.34
CA ARG A 561 -11.32 3.93 23.77
C ARG A 561 -11.83 2.53 24.13
N GLY A 562 -12.65 1.92 23.28
CA GLY A 562 -13.15 0.57 23.49
C GLY A 562 -12.02 -0.47 23.52
N ALA A 563 -11.08 -0.37 22.57
CA ALA A 563 -9.94 -1.27 22.49
C ALA A 563 -8.96 -1.07 23.66
N ALA A 564 -8.71 0.17 24.08
CA ALA A 564 -7.92 0.47 25.27
C ALA A 564 -8.57 -0.10 26.54
N ALA A 565 -9.90 -0.02 26.68
CA ALA A 565 -10.63 -0.64 27.79
C ALA A 565 -10.53 -2.18 27.79
N GLN A 566 -10.19 -2.79 26.66
CA GLN A 566 -9.88 -4.22 26.53
C GLN A 566 -8.38 -4.55 26.66
N ASN A 567 -7.57 -3.60 27.14
CA ASN A 567 -6.12 -3.68 27.31
C ASN A 567 -5.31 -3.83 26.01
N SER A 568 -5.85 -3.39 24.87
CA SER A 568 -5.05 -3.28 23.64
C SER A 568 -4.15 -2.05 23.66
N LYS A 569 -2.99 -2.18 23.02
CA LYS A 569 -2.07 -1.06 22.80
C LYS A 569 -2.50 -0.29 21.56
N VAL A 570 -3.10 0.88 21.76
CA VAL A 570 -3.65 1.71 20.68
C VAL A 570 -2.99 3.08 20.68
N TYR A 571 -2.67 3.57 19.49
CA TYR A 571 -2.20 4.92 19.22
C TYR A 571 -3.13 5.56 18.20
N THR A 572 -3.31 6.87 18.29
CA THR A 572 -4.12 7.63 17.34
C THR A 572 -3.38 8.84 16.80
N TYR A 573 -3.64 9.22 15.55
CA TYR A 573 -3.16 10.48 14.97
C TYR A 573 -4.26 11.15 14.12
N ARG A 574 -4.16 12.47 13.96
CA ARG A 574 -4.86 13.23 12.93
C ARG A 574 -3.83 13.90 12.04
N MET A 575 -3.99 13.81 10.72
CA MET A 575 -3.12 14.56 9.79
C MET A 575 -3.71 15.95 9.55
N ASP A 576 -2.96 16.97 9.96
CA ASP A 576 -3.27 18.39 9.72
C ASP A 576 -2.40 19.00 8.59
N HIS A 577 -1.55 18.18 7.98
CA HIS A 577 -0.77 18.51 6.79
C HIS A 577 -0.84 17.33 5.82
N GLY A 578 -0.96 17.61 4.53
CA GLY A 578 -1.04 16.61 3.49
C GLY A 578 -0.95 17.25 2.11
N ARG A 579 -0.72 16.45 1.08
CA ARG A 579 -0.73 16.92 -0.31
C ARG A 579 -1.67 16.05 -1.13
N PRO A 580 -2.54 16.65 -1.95
CA PRO A 580 -3.58 15.88 -2.61
C PRO A 580 -3.00 14.90 -3.61
N VAL A 581 -3.47 13.67 -3.58
CA VAL A 581 -3.07 12.65 -4.57
C VAL A 581 -3.48 13.10 -5.98
N SER A 582 -4.54 13.91 -6.13
CA SER A 582 -4.92 14.51 -7.42
C SER A 582 -3.90 15.52 -7.96
N THR A 583 -3.16 16.23 -7.09
CA THR A 583 -2.04 17.09 -7.53
C THR A 583 -0.85 16.28 -8.05
N ALA A 584 -0.75 14.98 -7.70
CA ALA A 584 0.23 14.07 -8.27
C ALA A 584 -0.05 13.69 -9.74
N PHE A 585 -1.18 14.15 -10.31
CA PHE A 585 -1.57 13.90 -11.70
C PHE A 585 -1.78 15.18 -12.53
N GLY A 586 -1.31 16.34 -12.03
CA GLY A 586 -1.20 17.57 -12.82
C GLY A 586 -2.50 18.30 -13.15
N GLY A 587 -3.63 17.94 -12.52
CA GLY A 587 -4.90 18.66 -12.68
C GLY A 587 -5.00 19.91 -11.79
N PRO A 588 -5.71 20.97 -12.21
CA PRO A 588 -5.98 22.12 -11.35
C PRO A 588 -6.80 21.67 -10.13
N TYR A 589 -6.45 22.17 -8.96
CA TYR A 589 -7.14 21.86 -7.71
C TYR A 589 -8.41 22.73 -7.60
N PRO A 590 -9.62 22.17 -7.57
CA PRO A 590 -10.83 22.99 -7.42
C PRO A 590 -10.76 23.88 -6.17
N PRO A 591 -11.26 25.13 -6.24
CA PRO A 591 -11.19 26.07 -5.12
C PRO A 591 -11.73 25.51 -3.80
N PHE A 592 -12.74 24.62 -3.87
CA PHE A 592 -13.34 23.97 -2.71
C PHE A 592 -12.31 23.25 -1.83
N TYR A 593 -11.25 22.68 -2.43
CA TYR A 593 -10.28 21.90 -1.68
C TYR A 593 -9.12 22.76 -1.12
N GLN A 594 -9.00 24.03 -1.52
CA GLN A 594 -7.89 24.88 -1.14
C GLN A 594 -7.77 25.02 0.38
N GLY A 595 -6.58 24.75 0.92
CA GLY A 595 -6.30 24.82 2.36
C GLY A 595 -6.82 23.64 3.18
N ARG A 596 -7.42 22.62 2.55
CA ARG A 596 -7.91 21.39 3.20
C ARG A 596 -6.87 20.28 3.21
N VAL A 597 -7.03 19.34 4.13
CA VAL A 597 -6.29 18.07 4.20
C VAL A 597 -7.30 16.95 4.06
N CYS A 598 -7.49 16.52 2.81
CA CYS A 598 -8.57 15.65 2.38
C CYS A 598 -8.20 14.17 2.56
N HIS A 599 -9.20 13.30 2.41
CA HIS A 599 -9.00 11.86 2.33
C HIS A 599 -7.86 11.50 1.35
N THR A 600 -7.02 10.54 1.71
CA THR A 600 -5.81 10.10 0.97
C THR A 600 -4.59 11.04 0.95
N ASP A 601 -4.68 12.27 1.49
CA ASP A 601 -3.58 13.25 1.42
C ASP A 601 -2.33 12.83 2.22
N ASP A 602 -2.43 11.79 3.04
CA ASP A 602 -1.33 11.18 3.79
C ASP A 602 -0.57 10.09 3.02
N LEU A 603 -1.03 9.67 1.83
CA LEU A 603 -0.36 8.62 1.05
C LEU A 603 1.02 9.07 0.54
N ILE A 604 1.12 10.28 -0.03
CA ILE A 604 2.41 10.83 -0.48
C ILE A 604 3.43 10.88 0.66
N PRO A 605 3.14 11.48 1.83
CA PRO A 605 4.09 11.50 2.94
C PRO A 605 4.31 10.13 3.58
N SER A 606 3.32 9.22 3.61
CA SER A 606 3.49 7.86 4.17
C SER A 606 4.45 6.98 3.37
N PHE A 607 4.41 7.09 2.03
CA PHE A 607 5.35 6.41 1.14
C PHE A 607 6.62 7.22 0.87
N GLY A 608 6.62 8.51 1.25
CA GLY A 608 7.69 9.46 0.95
C GLY A 608 7.83 9.78 -0.53
N SER A 609 6.80 9.57 -1.35
CA SER A 609 6.93 9.51 -2.82
C SER A 609 6.91 10.88 -3.52
N GLY A 610 6.95 12.00 -2.78
CA GLY A 610 6.88 13.34 -3.36
C GLY A 610 8.06 13.69 -4.26
N ASP A 611 9.28 13.35 -3.84
CA ASP A 611 10.53 13.73 -4.52
C ASP A 611 10.85 12.91 -5.78
N ILE A 612 10.03 11.92 -6.09
CA ILE A 612 10.14 11.06 -7.29
C ILE A 612 8.99 11.26 -8.27
N ARG A 613 8.17 12.31 -8.10
CA ARG A 613 7.01 12.59 -8.95
C ARG A 613 7.28 13.76 -9.88
N GLU A 614 7.19 13.50 -11.17
CA GLU A 614 7.22 14.53 -12.21
C GLU A 614 6.07 15.52 -11.99
N GLY A 615 6.36 16.83 -12.01
CA GLY A 615 5.39 17.89 -11.81
C GLY A 615 4.96 18.13 -10.35
N PHE A 616 5.43 17.34 -9.39
CA PHE A 616 5.16 17.58 -7.98
C PHE A 616 6.17 18.56 -7.38
N GLU A 617 5.72 19.78 -7.10
CA GLU A 617 6.52 20.75 -6.38
C GLU A 617 6.52 20.45 -4.87
N GLN A 618 7.58 19.75 -4.43
CA GLN A 618 7.82 19.47 -3.03
C GLN A 618 8.45 20.67 -2.32
N THR A 619 7.82 21.15 -1.25
CA THR A 619 8.40 22.16 -0.37
C THR A 619 9.30 21.51 0.69
N GLY A 620 10.21 22.28 1.29
CA GLY A 620 11.04 21.77 2.40
C GLY A 620 10.22 21.35 3.64
N SER A 621 9.04 21.96 3.85
CA SER A 621 8.06 21.51 4.85
C SER A 621 7.46 20.15 4.51
N ASP A 622 7.15 19.89 3.24
CA ASP A 622 6.64 18.59 2.80
C ASP A 622 7.66 17.48 3.04
N ALA A 623 8.93 17.72 2.70
CA ALA A 623 10.00 16.76 2.94
C ALA A 623 10.19 16.47 4.44
N ARG A 624 10.23 17.51 5.29
CA ARG A 624 10.29 17.34 6.75
C ARG A 624 9.11 16.55 7.31
N PHE A 625 7.90 16.85 6.84
CA PHE A 625 6.70 16.16 7.28
C PHE A 625 6.71 14.69 6.85
N ALA A 626 7.01 14.40 5.59
CA ALA A 626 7.14 13.04 5.08
C ALA A 626 8.18 12.22 5.85
N ARG A 627 9.34 12.80 6.20
CA ARG A 627 10.32 12.14 7.09
C ARG A 627 9.69 11.71 8.41
N GLN A 628 8.99 12.62 9.09
CA GLN A 628 8.36 12.31 10.38
C GLN A 628 7.29 11.23 10.26
N VAL A 629 6.49 11.23 9.19
CA VAL A 629 5.46 10.20 8.97
C VAL A 629 6.13 8.84 8.75
N ILE A 630 7.06 8.74 7.80
CA ILE A 630 7.80 7.50 7.49
C ILE A 630 8.45 6.96 8.75
N ASP A 631 9.17 7.81 9.48
CA ASP A 631 9.94 7.34 10.61
C ASP A 631 9.06 6.84 11.76
N ARG A 632 7.89 7.47 11.98
CA ARG A 632 6.90 7.00 12.97
C ARG A 632 6.26 5.68 12.55
N PHE A 633 5.90 5.53 11.27
CA PHE A 633 5.30 4.30 10.74
C PHE A 633 6.30 3.14 10.82
N VAL A 634 7.55 3.38 10.43
CA VAL A 634 8.65 2.40 10.51
C VAL A 634 8.97 2.07 11.96
N THR A 635 9.03 3.05 12.86
CA THR A 635 9.26 2.81 14.29
C THR A 635 8.12 1.96 14.88
N PHE A 636 6.88 2.25 14.49
CA PHE A 636 5.73 1.44 14.88
C PHE A 636 5.84 0.01 14.34
N ALA A 637 6.25 -0.17 13.08
CA ALA A 637 6.46 -1.49 12.51
C ALA A 637 7.52 -2.30 13.27
N LYS A 638 8.60 -1.64 13.71
CA LYS A 638 9.70 -2.24 14.50
C LYS A 638 9.32 -2.59 15.94
N THR A 639 8.60 -1.69 16.61
CA THR A 639 8.50 -1.70 18.07
C THR A 639 7.07 -1.80 18.61
N GLY A 640 6.07 -1.65 17.74
CA GLY A 640 4.68 -1.45 18.13
C GLY A 640 4.45 -0.13 18.89
N ASN A 641 5.35 0.85 18.77
CA ASN A 641 5.23 2.20 19.35
C ASN A 641 5.66 3.22 18.29
N PRO A 642 4.82 4.22 17.94
CA PRO A 642 5.18 5.20 16.91
C PRO A 642 6.16 6.27 17.43
N ASN A 643 6.61 6.20 18.69
CA ASN A 643 7.58 7.13 19.27
C ASN A 643 9.01 6.61 19.09
N PRO A 644 9.84 7.30 18.29
CA PRO A 644 11.23 6.91 18.08
C PRO A 644 12.07 7.07 19.37
N SER A 645 13.13 6.28 19.48
CA SER A 645 14.06 6.39 20.62
C SER A 645 14.71 7.78 20.65
N LYS A 646 15.29 8.20 21.78
CA LYS A 646 16.03 9.47 21.85
C LYS A 646 17.16 9.54 20.82
N LYS A 647 17.82 8.40 20.56
CA LYS A 647 18.88 8.24 19.54
C LYS A 647 18.34 8.38 18.12
N ASP A 648 17.13 7.88 17.85
CA ASP A 648 16.49 7.98 16.54
C ASP A 648 15.87 9.35 16.30
N ARG A 649 15.35 10.02 17.34
CA ARG A 649 14.81 11.39 17.27
C ARG A 649 15.84 12.44 16.87
N MET A 650 17.11 12.28 17.26
CA MET A 650 18.20 13.18 16.85
C MET A 650 18.54 13.06 15.36
N ARG A 651 17.97 12.07 14.65
CA ARG A 651 18.17 11.81 13.21
C ARG A 651 16.97 12.21 12.35
N MET A 652 15.88 12.67 12.98
CA MET A 652 14.66 13.19 12.34
C MET A 652 14.73 14.70 12.21
#